data_AF-A0A957CAB7-F1
#
_entry.id   AF-A0A957CAB7-F1
#
_cell.length_a   1.000
_cell.length_b   1.000
_cell.length_c   1.000
_cell.angle_alpha   90.00
_cell.angle_beta   90.00
_cell.angle_gamma   90.00
#
_symmetry.space_group_name_H-M   'P 1'
#
loop_
_entity.id
_entity.type
_entity.pdbx_description
1 polymer ?
#
loop_
_entity_poly.entity_id
_entity_poly.type
_entity_poly.pdbx_seq_one_letter_code
_entity_poly.pdbx_strand_id
1 'polypeptide(L)'
;MIENEILAIDVRQVKRVYGGTVTALAEIDLQIPIGRFVALKGRSGSGKTTLLNCIGGLDQPTSGDIYVYDHAVHQLDDEAATAWRQKEVGFVFQSFGLLPTLSAYENVDLMLRIAGFPRRERQQRVLECLQMVGLEQWMHHRPYELSGGQQQRIALARAIANRPKVILADEATGELDSETAREILTLLKNIAHQERVTILLASHDSLVEEYVDEVVHLVDGRIHHENGHVQTKVREKKMASNPIPTPQSPATETQSQTFAPMFIDLLLAVIIGLVALGVYLRTLAPDILYGDSSEFQTLAYTLGVAHPTGYSVYMFMARLFGFLPIGTLAWRVNLLSAVAAAGTVAGVYLLGCYVTKRRVAAVFGSLALLVSYTFWSQAVIAEVYTVGTLWWVLVMLALWHWGERPFTRQWWLFAAALLSGVSLGLHLYSVLIAPAALFYFVWIVRGRDDWRRLAVMGMAGTAVGLALFLLSFYAIDVRQSVTGYDYTAQYPSGTAWGVTAADMQTVWQRLYQSITAPQWQAAMFPGGVGFMASRFAGYLFRLLAFEFGLISLVAAVVGWRSIRRQNRQIANFLLVGFLTILILVINYEPGDKHIFYLPTYITLVVAAMAGFDRLLARAEQWSWTQKRWGQTAVILLFVLLIGQHFWPSRLIALAEGKASFVTETYPYPVDDLAEPRQYAEAIADSLPDDAFVMLEWRTLYAVFYVTAVEQGRTGIEMAEPTPYRTEGQVQPPLLAMIEEDLENGRPVFSDARYDLHQYFNLRRERNGLFRLSLRE
;
A
#
# COMPACT_ATOMS: atom_id res chain seq x y z
N MET A 1 67.71 23.56 -6.07
CA MET A 1 66.80 23.59 -4.91
C MET A 1 65.46 23.12 -5.43
N ILE A 2 65.02 21.93 -5.01
CA ILE A 2 63.70 21.40 -5.39
C ILE A 2 62.71 22.16 -4.50
N GLU A 3 61.93 23.06 -5.10
CA GLU A 3 60.78 23.65 -4.39
C GLU A 3 59.88 22.49 -3.96
N ASN A 4 59.62 22.34 -2.66
CA ASN A 4 58.62 21.41 -2.17
C ASN A 4 57.25 21.88 -2.69
N GLU A 5 56.83 21.37 -3.85
CA GLU A 5 55.48 21.59 -4.36
C GLU A 5 54.47 21.12 -3.31
N ILE A 6 53.55 22.01 -2.93
CA ILE A 6 52.51 21.68 -1.96
C ILE A 6 51.53 20.71 -2.62
N LEU A 7 51.33 19.55 -1.99
CA LEU A 7 50.48 18.48 -2.51
C LEU A 7 49.01 18.73 -2.15
N ALA A 8 48.12 18.57 -3.13
CA ALA A 8 46.68 18.53 -2.93
C ALA A 8 46.20 17.11 -2.60
N ILE A 9 46.82 16.08 -3.18
CA ILE A 9 46.50 14.68 -2.90
C ILE A 9 47.82 13.94 -2.69
N ASP A 10 47.93 13.21 -1.58
CA ASP A 10 49.08 12.37 -1.25
C ASP A 10 48.57 11.02 -0.73
N VAL A 11 48.71 10.00 -1.57
CA VAL A 11 48.31 8.61 -1.32
C VAL A 11 49.58 7.82 -1.06
N ARG A 12 49.63 7.10 0.06
CA ARG A 12 50.81 6.36 0.50
C ARG A 12 50.47 4.91 0.80
N GLN A 13 51.04 3.99 0.02
CA GLN A 13 50.93 2.54 0.21
C GLN A 13 49.48 2.04 0.37
N VAL A 14 48.54 2.63 -0.38
CA VAL A 14 47.11 2.34 -0.21
C VAL A 14 46.73 1.00 -0.81
N LYS A 15 46.06 0.18 0.00
CA LYS A 15 45.51 -1.11 -0.39
C LYS A 15 44.02 -1.15 -0.11
N ARG A 16 43.24 -1.72 -1.03
CA ARG A 16 41.80 -1.96 -0.85
C ARG A 16 41.45 -3.37 -1.28
N VAL A 17 40.94 -4.15 -0.33
CA VAL A 17 40.47 -5.53 -0.55
C VAL A 17 38.98 -5.62 -0.24
N TYR A 18 38.18 -6.10 -1.20
CA TYR A 18 36.75 -6.37 -1.03
C TYR A 18 36.53 -7.86 -0.76
N GLY A 19 35.63 -8.17 0.19
CA GLY A 19 35.26 -9.56 0.53
C GLY A 19 36.40 -10.43 1.05
N GLY A 20 37.56 -9.85 1.38
CA GLY A 20 38.77 -10.55 1.80
C GLY A 20 39.53 -11.26 0.68
N THR A 21 39.05 -11.20 -0.57
CA THR A 21 39.61 -11.99 -1.69
C THR A 21 39.93 -11.16 -2.93
N VAL A 22 39.21 -10.06 -3.18
CA VAL A 22 39.39 -9.24 -4.39
C VAL A 22 40.21 -8.00 -4.03
N THR A 23 41.47 -7.96 -4.48
CA THR A 23 42.34 -6.79 -4.29
C THR A 23 42.09 -5.80 -5.42
N ALA A 24 41.42 -4.68 -5.11
CA ALA A 24 41.12 -3.62 -6.08
C ALA A 24 42.24 -2.58 -6.19
N LEU A 25 42.93 -2.31 -5.07
CA LEU A 25 44.13 -1.47 -5.01
C LEU A 25 45.23 -2.23 -4.27
N ALA A 26 46.45 -2.22 -4.79
CA ALA A 26 47.59 -2.97 -4.31
C ALA A 26 48.80 -2.04 -4.11
N GLU A 27 48.87 -1.39 -2.95
CA GLU A 27 50.01 -0.55 -2.53
C GLU A 27 50.24 0.65 -3.47
N ILE A 28 49.21 1.48 -3.63
CA ILE A 28 49.23 2.67 -4.47
C ILE A 28 49.98 3.81 -3.77
N ASP A 29 50.94 4.42 -4.48
CA ASP A 29 51.53 5.72 -4.16
C ASP A 29 51.19 6.73 -5.26
N LEU A 30 50.60 7.87 -4.90
CA LEU A 30 50.19 8.92 -5.85
C LEU A 30 50.31 10.29 -5.20
N GLN A 31 50.99 11.22 -5.87
CA GLN A 31 51.14 12.60 -5.43
C GLN A 31 50.65 13.54 -6.52
N ILE A 32 49.71 14.43 -6.18
CA ILE A 32 49.15 15.43 -7.10
C ILE A 32 49.33 16.81 -6.48
N PRO A 33 50.10 17.72 -7.12
CA PRO A 33 50.24 19.11 -6.67
C PRO A 33 48.93 19.91 -6.72
N ILE A 34 48.87 21.01 -5.96
CA ILE A 34 47.72 21.94 -5.98
C ILE A 34 47.52 22.53 -7.38
N GLY A 35 46.25 22.60 -7.83
CA GLY A 35 45.83 23.24 -9.08
C GLY A 35 46.20 22.48 -10.35
N ARG A 36 46.63 21.21 -10.23
CA ARG A 36 46.94 20.34 -11.37
C ARG A 36 45.70 19.61 -11.87
N PHE A 37 45.64 19.42 -13.18
CA PHE A 37 44.67 18.55 -13.84
C PHE A 37 45.35 17.25 -14.24
N VAL A 38 45.03 16.14 -13.57
CA VAL A 38 45.69 14.84 -13.76
C VAL A 38 44.69 13.81 -14.28
N ALA A 39 45.10 13.00 -15.26
CA ALA A 39 44.33 11.84 -15.71
C ALA A 39 44.81 10.56 -15.04
N LEU A 40 43.88 9.76 -14.51
CA LEU A 40 44.13 8.38 -14.09
C LEU A 40 43.65 7.44 -15.19
N LYS A 41 44.58 6.93 -16.00
CA LYS A 41 44.27 6.09 -17.17
C LYS A 41 44.38 4.61 -16.86
N GLY A 42 43.41 3.81 -17.28
CA GLY A 42 43.46 2.36 -17.09
C GLY A 42 42.26 1.63 -17.69
N ARG A 43 42.38 0.32 -17.93
CA ARG A 43 41.28 -0.51 -18.44
C ARG A 43 40.12 -0.60 -17.43
N SER A 44 38.94 -1.02 -17.88
CA SER A 44 37.85 -1.33 -16.96
C SER A 44 38.30 -2.40 -15.95
N GLY A 45 37.94 -2.23 -14.68
CA GLY A 45 38.36 -3.12 -13.60
C GLY A 45 39.77 -2.86 -13.03
N SER A 46 40.53 -1.88 -13.51
CA SER A 46 41.90 -1.64 -13.02
C SER A 46 41.99 -0.99 -11.63
N GLY A 47 40.85 -0.59 -11.03
CA GLY A 47 40.79 0.03 -9.71
C GLY A 47 40.57 1.55 -9.70
N LYS A 48 40.36 2.20 -10.85
CA LYS A 48 40.23 3.68 -10.96
C LYS A 48 39.14 4.24 -10.05
N THR A 49 37.90 3.79 -10.22
CA THR A 49 36.75 4.20 -9.41
C THR A 49 36.98 3.94 -7.92
N THR A 50 37.63 2.82 -7.58
CA THR A 50 38.00 2.50 -6.19
C THR A 50 38.99 3.52 -5.63
N LEU A 51 40.03 3.89 -6.38
CA LEU A 51 40.99 4.91 -5.96
C LEU A 51 40.32 6.28 -5.79
N LEU A 52 39.49 6.69 -6.75
CA LEU A 52 38.72 7.95 -6.65
C LEU A 52 37.80 7.94 -5.43
N ASN A 53 37.10 6.84 -5.16
CA ASN A 53 36.22 6.71 -4.00
C ASN A 53 36.99 6.77 -2.68
N CYS A 54 38.17 6.15 -2.59
CA CYS A 54 39.02 6.25 -1.41
C CYS A 54 39.58 7.67 -1.20
N ILE A 55 40.07 8.33 -2.26
CA ILE A 55 40.55 9.72 -2.20
C ILE A 55 39.43 10.66 -1.76
N GLY A 56 38.23 10.48 -2.32
CA GLY A 56 37.08 11.30 -1.99
C GLY A 56 36.33 10.86 -0.75
N GLY A 57 36.83 9.89 0.03
CA GLY A 57 36.25 9.45 1.30
C GLY A 57 34.89 8.75 1.18
N LEU A 58 34.49 8.28 -0.01
CA LEU A 58 33.29 7.46 -0.23
C LEU A 58 33.53 5.98 0.13
N ASP A 59 34.80 5.56 0.19
CA ASP A 59 35.22 4.25 0.66
C ASP A 59 36.49 4.40 1.53
N GLN A 60 36.74 3.42 2.40
CA GLN A 60 37.91 3.42 3.29
C GLN A 60 38.97 2.44 2.77
N PRO A 61 40.26 2.81 2.78
CA PRO A 61 41.32 1.87 2.46
C PRO A 61 41.35 0.74 3.48
N THR A 62 41.77 -0.45 3.04
CA THR A 62 42.05 -1.58 3.95
C THR A 62 43.36 -1.36 4.71
N SER A 63 44.33 -0.70 4.09
CA SER A 63 45.57 -0.21 4.71
C SER A 63 46.17 0.93 3.89
N GLY A 64 47.11 1.68 4.48
CA GLY A 64 47.75 2.83 3.86
C GLY A 64 47.04 4.14 4.16
N ASP A 65 47.68 5.25 3.81
CA ASP A 65 47.27 6.58 4.22
C ASP A 65 46.88 7.42 3.01
N ILE A 66 45.79 8.18 3.17
CA ILE A 66 45.33 9.15 2.18
C ILE A 66 45.25 10.51 2.85
N TYR A 67 45.92 11.49 2.25
CA TYR A 67 45.86 12.90 2.61
C TYR A 67 45.32 13.70 1.42
N VAL A 68 44.35 14.56 1.69
CA VAL A 68 43.84 15.54 0.71
C VAL A 68 43.95 16.92 1.33
N TYR A 69 44.85 17.74 0.80
CA TYR A 69 45.40 18.91 1.48
C TYR A 69 45.86 18.51 2.91
N ASP A 70 45.40 19.23 3.93
CA ASP A 70 45.78 18.99 5.32
C ASP A 70 44.89 17.94 6.03
N HIS A 71 44.03 17.22 5.29
CA HIS A 71 43.08 16.26 5.87
C HIS A 71 43.52 14.80 5.66
N ALA A 72 43.71 14.08 6.76
CA ALA A 72 43.91 12.63 6.77
C ALA A 72 42.57 11.90 6.52
N VAL A 73 42.18 11.72 5.26
CA VAL A 73 40.88 11.18 4.84
C VAL A 73 40.61 9.79 5.41
N HIS A 74 41.65 8.95 5.48
CA HIS A 74 41.61 7.59 6.02
C HIS A 74 41.28 7.49 7.52
N GLN A 75 41.35 8.60 8.27
CA GLN A 75 41.03 8.66 9.71
C GLN A 75 39.66 9.29 10.00
N LEU A 76 38.98 9.82 8.98
CA LEU A 76 37.67 10.43 9.15
C LEU A 76 36.62 9.33 9.38
N ASP A 77 35.78 9.51 10.40
CA ASP A 77 34.56 8.73 10.53
C ASP A 77 33.51 9.17 9.48
N ASP A 78 32.39 8.43 9.38
CA ASP A 78 31.39 8.68 8.34
C ASP A 78 30.79 10.10 8.39
N GLU A 79 30.62 10.67 9.59
CA GLU A 79 30.06 12.01 9.79
C GLU A 79 31.06 13.09 9.41
N ALA A 80 32.31 12.99 9.88
CA ALA A 80 33.39 13.90 9.54
C ALA A 80 33.74 13.83 8.04
N ALA A 81 33.77 12.63 7.45
CA ALA A 81 33.98 12.44 6.02
C ALA A 81 32.85 13.08 5.20
N THR A 82 31.60 12.99 5.67
CA THR A 82 30.45 13.65 5.02
C THR A 82 30.58 15.17 5.08
N ALA A 83 30.89 15.75 6.24
CA ALA A 83 31.06 17.18 6.40
C ALA A 83 32.24 17.74 5.58
N TRP A 84 33.33 16.98 5.50
CA TRP A 84 34.50 17.30 4.68
C TRP A 84 34.16 17.26 3.18
N ARG A 85 33.57 16.16 2.67
CA ARG A 85 33.15 16.04 1.26
C ARG A 85 32.24 17.19 0.83
N GLN A 86 31.30 17.58 1.69
CA GLN A 86 30.35 18.66 1.39
C GLN A 86 31.03 20.00 1.10
N LYS A 87 32.21 20.25 1.65
CA LYS A 87 32.92 21.54 1.56
C LYS A 87 34.11 21.51 0.60
N GLU A 88 34.86 20.41 0.60
CA GLU A 88 36.20 20.39 0.01
C GLU A 88 36.26 19.62 -1.32
N VAL A 89 35.28 18.74 -1.60
CA VAL A 89 35.33 17.81 -2.74
C VAL A 89 34.13 17.96 -3.67
N GLY A 90 34.39 18.16 -4.96
CA GLY A 90 33.41 18.08 -6.03
C GLY A 90 33.47 16.71 -6.72
N PHE A 91 32.32 16.09 -6.96
CA PHE A 91 32.25 14.82 -7.68
C PHE A 91 31.52 14.94 -9.01
N VAL A 92 32.11 14.36 -10.05
CA VAL A 92 31.50 14.13 -11.35
C VAL A 92 31.48 12.63 -11.61
N PHE A 93 30.28 12.05 -11.71
CA PHE A 93 30.08 10.61 -11.89
C PHE A 93 29.90 10.25 -13.37
N GLN A 94 30.12 8.97 -13.70
CA GLN A 94 29.92 8.42 -15.04
C GLN A 94 28.47 8.57 -15.51
N SER A 95 27.50 8.09 -14.71
CA SER A 95 26.12 8.52 -14.88
C SER A 95 26.04 9.96 -14.38
N PHE A 96 25.49 10.91 -15.16
CA PHE A 96 25.42 12.35 -14.84
C PHE A 96 25.03 12.67 -13.38
N GLY A 97 24.32 11.73 -12.74
CA GLY A 97 23.98 11.77 -11.32
C GLY A 97 22.97 12.86 -11.02
N LEU A 98 22.36 13.47 -12.05
CA LEU A 98 21.34 14.49 -11.93
C LEU A 98 20.03 13.87 -11.46
N LEU A 99 19.30 14.59 -10.63
CA LEU A 99 17.96 14.22 -10.23
C LEU A 99 17.02 14.58 -11.39
N PRO A 100 16.38 13.59 -12.06
CA PRO A 100 15.70 13.75 -13.37
C PRO A 100 14.49 14.69 -13.34
N THR A 101 14.02 14.98 -12.14
CA THR A 101 12.81 15.75 -11.83
C THR A 101 13.11 17.15 -11.30
N LEU A 102 14.38 17.43 -10.96
CA LEU A 102 14.86 18.77 -10.65
C LEU A 102 15.30 19.45 -11.94
N SER A 103 15.07 20.75 -12.06
CA SER A 103 15.66 21.57 -13.12
C SER A 103 17.19 21.64 -13.00
N ALA A 104 17.87 22.14 -14.04
CA ALA A 104 19.30 22.41 -14.01
C ALA A 104 19.69 23.30 -12.82
N TYR A 105 18.91 24.37 -12.59
CA TYR A 105 19.07 25.25 -11.42
C TYR A 105 18.95 24.49 -10.10
N GLU A 106 17.90 23.68 -9.94
CA GLU A 106 17.63 22.96 -8.70
C GLU A 106 18.66 21.86 -8.41
N ASN A 107 19.20 21.22 -9.44
CA ASN A 107 20.28 20.25 -9.32
C ASN A 107 21.57 20.87 -8.75
N VAL A 108 21.90 22.10 -9.17
CA VAL A 108 23.06 22.85 -8.67
C VAL A 108 22.78 23.44 -7.27
N ASP A 109 21.60 24.03 -7.05
CA ASP A 109 21.19 24.64 -5.77
C ASP A 109 21.13 23.61 -4.62
N LEU A 110 20.79 22.36 -4.91
CA LEU A 110 20.67 21.32 -3.89
C LEU A 110 21.95 21.13 -3.06
N MET A 111 23.12 21.13 -3.69
CA MET A 111 24.40 20.94 -2.98
C MET A 111 24.72 22.12 -2.05
N LEU A 112 24.42 23.34 -2.50
CA LEU A 112 24.60 24.55 -1.72
C LEU A 112 23.62 24.62 -0.54
N ARG A 113 22.38 24.11 -0.71
CA ARG A 113 21.40 23.98 0.38
C ARG A 113 21.89 23.03 1.46
N ILE A 114 22.41 21.87 1.05
CA ILE A 114 22.95 20.86 1.97
C ILE A 114 24.17 21.41 2.72
N ALA A 115 25.02 22.17 2.04
CA ALA A 115 26.18 22.83 2.64
C ALA A 115 25.84 24.05 3.54
N GLY A 116 24.56 24.42 3.66
CA GLY A 116 24.09 25.45 4.60
C GLY A 116 24.27 26.91 4.11
N PHE A 117 24.52 27.14 2.82
CA PHE A 117 24.69 28.49 2.29
C PHE A 117 23.38 29.31 2.41
N PRO A 118 23.43 30.62 2.75
CA PRO A 118 22.26 31.49 2.77
C PRO A 118 21.55 31.62 1.41
N ARG A 119 20.21 31.73 1.41
CA ARG A 119 19.40 31.71 0.16
C ARG A 119 19.87 32.69 -0.92
N ARG A 120 20.21 33.93 -0.56
CA ARG A 120 20.68 34.94 -1.53
C ARG A 120 22.01 34.55 -2.16
N GLU A 121 22.95 34.08 -1.35
CA GLU A 121 24.27 33.63 -1.81
C GLU A 121 24.14 32.39 -2.72
N ARG A 122 23.25 31.45 -2.37
CA ARG A 122 22.99 30.29 -3.23
C ARG A 122 22.45 30.68 -4.60
N GLN A 123 21.46 31.58 -4.64
CA GLN A 123 20.88 32.04 -5.90
C GLN A 123 21.93 32.62 -6.84
N GLN A 124 22.77 33.51 -6.30
CA GLN A 124 23.87 34.09 -7.05
C GLN A 124 24.87 33.03 -7.50
N ARG A 125 25.29 32.14 -6.59
CA ARG A 125 26.29 31.11 -6.89
C ARG A 125 25.81 30.11 -7.94
N VAL A 126 24.54 29.71 -7.91
CA VAL A 126 23.97 28.81 -8.92
C VAL A 126 24.00 29.44 -10.30
N LEU A 127 23.63 30.72 -10.41
CA LEU A 127 23.69 31.47 -11.67
C LEU A 127 25.13 31.56 -12.19
N GLU A 128 26.08 31.92 -11.33
CA GLU A 128 27.51 31.92 -11.67
C GLU A 128 27.98 30.56 -12.21
N CYS A 129 27.61 29.45 -11.55
CA CYS A 129 28.00 28.10 -11.96
C CYS A 129 27.38 27.70 -13.30
N LEU A 130 26.10 28.03 -13.52
CA LEU A 130 25.45 27.77 -14.79
C LEU A 130 26.02 28.64 -15.91
N GLN A 131 26.42 29.88 -15.62
CA GLN A 131 27.12 30.75 -16.56
C GLN A 131 28.51 30.19 -16.94
N MET A 132 29.30 29.75 -15.96
CA MET A 132 30.62 29.15 -16.19
C MET A 132 30.58 27.96 -17.14
N VAL A 133 29.52 27.14 -17.07
CA VAL A 133 29.34 26.00 -17.97
C VAL A 133 28.55 26.33 -19.24
N GLY A 134 28.16 27.59 -19.42
CA GLY A 134 27.42 28.09 -20.58
C GLY A 134 25.96 27.63 -20.65
N LEU A 135 25.32 27.32 -19.52
CA LEU A 135 23.95 26.78 -19.45
C LEU A 135 22.92 27.67 -18.74
N GLU A 136 23.19 28.96 -18.58
CA GLU A 136 22.27 29.89 -17.91
C GLU A 136 20.86 29.88 -18.52
N GLN A 137 20.73 29.96 -19.85
CA GLN A 137 19.42 29.96 -20.52
C GLN A 137 18.65 28.64 -20.39
N TRP A 138 19.32 27.55 -19.99
CA TRP A 138 18.70 26.25 -19.76
C TRP A 138 18.39 25.98 -18.28
N MET A 139 18.56 26.97 -17.40
CA MET A 139 18.42 26.82 -15.94
C MET A 139 17.10 26.19 -15.49
N HIS A 140 16.01 26.36 -16.25
CA HIS A 140 14.67 25.85 -15.92
C HIS A 140 14.35 24.47 -16.54
N HIS A 141 15.23 23.96 -17.42
CA HIS A 141 15.03 22.67 -18.08
C HIS A 141 15.40 21.51 -17.15
N ARG A 142 14.69 20.40 -17.29
CA ARG A 142 14.96 19.15 -16.57
C ARG A 142 15.92 18.26 -17.38
N PRO A 143 16.62 17.29 -16.75
CA PRO A 143 17.60 16.45 -17.43
C PRO A 143 17.07 15.77 -18.70
N TYR A 144 15.83 15.28 -18.72
CA TYR A 144 15.24 14.64 -19.91
C TYR A 144 14.94 15.61 -21.07
N GLU A 145 15.06 16.92 -20.84
CA GLU A 145 14.88 17.99 -21.84
C GLU A 145 16.24 18.47 -22.39
N LEU A 146 17.35 17.85 -21.97
CA LEU A 146 18.72 18.27 -22.23
C LEU A 146 19.54 17.16 -22.89
N SER A 147 20.46 17.54 -23.77
CA SER A 147 21.41 16.61 -24.38
C SER A 147 22.37 16.03 -23.33
N GLY A 148 22.99 14.88 -23.62
CA GLY A 148 23.98 14.27 -22.71
C GLY A 148 25.12 15.24 -22.37
N GLY A 149 25.62 16.01 -23.34
CA GLY A 149 26.61 17.06 -23.10
C GLY A 149 26.13 18.17 -22.18
N GLN A 150 24.88 18.62 -22.33
CA GLN A 150 24.27 19.60 -21.42
C GLN A 150 24.09 19.03 -20.01
N GLN A 151 23.68 17.77 -19.88
CA GLN A 151 23.59 17.09 -18.60
C GLN A 151 24.96 16.97 -17.92
N GLN A 152 26.03 16.67 -18.67
CA GLN A 152 27.39 16.64 -18.13
C GLN A 152 27.84 18.02 -17.63
N ARG A 153 27.57 19.07 -18.40
CA ARG A 153 27.86 20.45 -17.99
C ARG A 153 27.12 20.85 -16.71
N ILE A 154 25.88 20.39 -16.50
CA ILE A 154 25.16 20.60 -15.24
C ILE A 154 25.79 19.80 -14.10
N ALA A 155 26.19 18.55 -14.35
CA ALA A 155 26.89 17.74 -13.36
C ALA A 155 28.20 18.43 -12.91
N LEU A 156 28.91 19.06 -13.84
CA LEU A 156 30.09 19.87 -13.55
C LEU A 156 29.75 21.16 -12.79
N ALA A 157 28.72 21.90 -13.20
CA ALA A 157 28.24 23.09 -12.48
C ALA A 157 27.89 22.76 -11.01
N ARG A 158 27.29 21.58 -10.77
CA ARG A 158 27.00 21.07 -9.43
C ARG A 158 28.29 20.75 -8.67
N ALA A 159 29.27 20.11 -9.30
CA ALA A 159 30.54 19.76 -8.67
C ALA A 159 31.30 21.00 -8.19
N ILE A 160 31.27 22.10 -8.95
CA ILE A 160 31.97 23.36 -8.61
C ILE A 160 31.17 24.30 -7.71
N ALA A 161 29.89 24.00 -7.44
CA ALA A 161 28.97 24.89 -6.74
C ALA A 161 29.50 25.31 -5.37
N ASN A 162 29.97 24.34 -4.58
CA ASN A 162 30.47 24.55 -3.22
C ASN A 162 31.91 25.10 -3.14
N ARG A 163 32.51 25.52 -4.27
CA ARG A 163 33.92 25.96 -4.34
C ARG A 163 34.89 24.89 -3.81
N PRO A 164 34.83 23.65 -4.33
CA PRO A 164 35.68 22.59 -3.85
C PRO A 164 37.15 22.89 -4.14
N LYS A 165 38.05 22.35 -3.32
CA LYS A 165 39.49 22.39 -3.58
C LYS A 165 39.95 21.26 -4.52
N VAL A 166 39.20 20.15 -4.55
CA VAL A 166 39.45 18.99 -5.41
C VAL A 166 38.19 18.61 -6.18
N ILE A 167 38.32 18.33 -7.47
CA ILE A 167 37.28 17.68 -8.28
C ILE A 167 37.74 16.27 -8.64
N LEU A 168 36.91 15.27 -8.31
CA LEU A 168 37.11 13.88 -8.68
C LEU A 168 36.07 13.53 -9.75
N ALA A 169 36.56 13.13 -10.92
CA ALA A 169 35.73 12.87 -12.08
C ALA A 169 35.93 11.42 -12.58
N ASP A 170 34.86 10.62 -12.59
CA ASP A 170 34.90 9.23 -13.05
C ASP A 170 34.22 9.08 -14.40
N GLU A 171 34.98 8.77 -15.45
CA GLU A 171 34.53 8.61 -16.84
C GLU A 171 33.64 9.76 -17.35
N ALA A 172 33.97 10.99 -16.96
CA ALA A 172 33.17 12.19 -17.24
C ALA A 172 32.96 12.54 -18.73
N THR A 173 33.64 11.85 -19.65
CA THR A 173 33.48 12.01 -21.10
C THR A 173 33.12 10.71 -21.81
N GLY A 174 32.96 9.59 -21.10
CA GLY A 174 32.84 8.26 -21.71
C GLY A 174 31.55 8.03 -22.52
N GLU A 175 30.48 8.75 -22.20
CA GLU A 175 29.17 8.63 -22.87
C GLU A 175 28.89 9.75 -23.89
N LEU A 176 29.88 10.62 -24.15
CA LEU A 176 29.72 11.80 -25.00
C LEU A 176 30.32 11.59 -26.39
N ASP A 177 29.79 12.30 -27.38
CA ASP A 177 30.46 12.38 -28.69
C ASP A 177 31.78 13.16 -28.57
N SER A 178 32.68 12.95 -29.54
CA SER A 178 34.04 13.49 -29.47
C SER A 178 34.12 15.02 -29.52
N GLU A 179 33.11 15.72 -30.06
CA GLU A 179 33.09 17.19 -30.06
C GLU A 179 32.74 17.69 -28.67
N THR A 180 31.63 17.19 -28.11
CA THR A 180 31.19 17.49 -26.74
C THR A 180 32.25 17.12 -25.71
N ALA A 181 32.94 15.98 -25.86
CA ALA A 181 34.01 15.57 -24.95
C ALA A 181 35.17 16.60 -24.90
N ARG A 182 35.56 17.17 -26.04
CA ARG A 182 36.59 18.22 -26.10
C ARG A 182 36.17 19.50 -25.38
N GLU A 183 34.90 19.89 -25.53
CA GLU A 183 34.36 21.05 -24.83
C GLU A 183 34.39 20.86 -23.31
N ILE A 184 33.98 19.68 -22.82
CA ILE A 184 34.02 19.34 -21.39
C ILE A 184 35.46 19.34 -20.86
N LEU A 185 36.41 18.73 -21.59
CA LEU A 185 37.82 18.70 -21.19
C LEU A 185 38.45 20.09 -21.19
N THR A 186 38.10 20.94 -22.16
CA THR A 186 38.52 22.35 -22.20
C THR A 186 37.98 23.11 -20.99
N LEU A 187 36.72 22.88 -20.63
CA LEU A 187 36.09 23.51 -19.47
C LEU A 187 36.75 23.06 -18.15
N LEU A 188 37.01 21.77 -17.98
CA LEU A 188 37.73 21.23 -16.81
C LEU A 188 39.14 21.82 -16.71
N LYS A 189 39.86 21.88 -17.83
CA LYS A 189 41.19 22.51 -17.90
C LYS A 189 41.15 23.97 -17.46
N ASN A 190 40.17 24.72 -17.95
CA ASN A 190 39.99 26.12 -17.56
C ASN A 190 39.68 26.25 -16.07
N ILE A 191 38.79 25.42 -15.52
CA ILE A 191 38.48 25.39 -14.08
C ILE A 191 39.74 25.09 -13.27
N ALA A 192 40.52 24.09 -13.66
CA ALA A 192 41.74 23.72 -12.94
C ALA A 192 42.73 24.89 -12.85
N HIS A 193 43.03 25.53 -13.99
CA HIS A 193 44.06 26.57 -14.04
C HIS A 193 43.58 27.95 -13.56
N GLN A 194 42.33 28.34 -13.87
CA GLN A 194 41.81 29.68 -13.54
C GLN A 194 41.36 29.75 -12.07
N GLU A 195 40.67 28.72 -11.59
CA GLU A 195 40.16 28.67 -10.21
C GLU A 195 41.14 27.98 -9.24
N ARG A 196 42.30 27.51 -9.75
CA ARG A 196 43.31 26.74 -9.00
C ARG A 196 42.75 25.52 -8.27
N VAL A 197 41.77 24.86 -8.88
CA VAL A 197 41.15 23.64 -8.35
C VAL A 197 41.95 22.43 -8.84
N THR A 198 42.31 21.51 -7.94
CA THR A 198 42.96 20.25 -8.36
C THR A 198 41.92 19.31 -8.94
N ILE A 199 42.19 18.72 -10.11
CA ILE A 199 41.25 17.81 -10.78
C ILE A 199 41.93 16.46 -11.02
N LEU A 200 41.30 15.37 -10.58
CA LEU A 200 41.69 14.00 -10.91
C LEU A 200 40.57 13.34 -11.73
N LEU A 201 40.86 13.06 -13.00
CA LEU A 201 39.92 12.46 -13.94
C LEU A 201 40.30 11.01 -14.26
N ALA A 202 39.45 10.06 -13.89
CA ALA A 202 39.57 8.68 -14.34
C ALA A 202 38.98 8.53 -15.75
N SER A 203 39.75 7.97 -16.68
CA SER A 203 39.30 7.72 -18.04
C SER A 203 40.06 6.55 -18.68
N HIS A 204 39.52 6.02 -19.76
CA HIS A 204 40.22 5.09 -20.65
C HIS A 204 40.46 5.69 -22.05
N ASP A 205 39.91 6.88 -22.33
CA ASP A 205 40.02 7.59 -23.60
C ASP A 205 41.37 8.30 -23.73
N SER A 206 42.04 8.10 -24.87
CA SER A 206 43.30 8.79 -25.21
C SER A 206 43.11 10.29 -25.45
N LEU A 207 41.90 10.76 -25.78
CA LEU A 207 41.61 12.18 -25.97
C LEU A 207 41.98 13.03 -24.76
N VAL A 208 41.87 12.45 -23.55
CA VAL A 208 42.14 13.15 -22.29
C VAL A 208 43.60 13.60 -22.19
N GLU A 209 44.54 12.88 -22.80
CA GLU A 209 45.99 13.15 -22.73
C GLU A 209 46.37 14.52 -23.31
N GLU A 210 45.55 15.06 -24.21
CA GLU A 210 45.78 16.38 -24.83
C GLU A 210 45.41 17.55 -23.89
N TYR A 211 44.67 17.29 -22.80
CA TYR A 211 44.08 18.33 -21.94
C TYR A 211 44.65 18.38 -20.53
N VAL A 212 45.21 17.28 -20.03
CA VAL A 212 45.74 17.16 -18.66
C VAL A 212 47.21 17.56 -18.58
N ASP A 213 47.64 17.95 -17.38
CA ASP A 213 49.03 18.25 -17.05
C ASP A 213 49.89 16.98 -16.93
N GLU A 214 49.28 15.90 -16.45
CA GLU A 214 49.95 14.62 -16.19
C GLU A 214 48.99 13.44 -16.41
N VAL A 215 49.53 12.32 -16.87
CA VAL A 215 48.81 11.04 -17.04
C VAL A 215 49.44 9.98 -16.15
N VAL A 216 48.63 9.39 -15.28
CA VAL A 216 49.02 8.31 -14.38
C VAL A 216 48.35 7.02 -14.84
N HIS A 217 49.14 5.98 -15.12
CA HIS A 217 48.62 4.71 -15.59
C HIS A 217 48.34 3.75 -14.42
N LEU A 218 47.12 3.23 -14.34
CA LEU A 218 46.68 2.25 -13.35
C LEU A 218 46.36 0.92 -14.03
N VAL A 219 47.14 -0.11 -13.70
CA VAL A 219 47.04 -1.47 -14.24
C VAL A 219 46.95 -2.46 -13.09
N ASP A 220 45.89 -3.27 -13.07
CA ASP A 220 45.65 -4.32 -12.06
C ASP A 220 45.86 -3.86 -10.60
N GLY A 221 45.34 -2.66 -10.28
CA GLY A 221 45.43 -2.09 -8.94
C GLY A 221 46.81 -1.54 -8.57
N ARG A 222 47.72 -1.30 -9.53
CA ARG A 222 49.05 -0.71 -9.33
C ARG A 222 49.29 0.47 -10.27
N ILE A 223 50.00 1.51 -9.80
CA ILE A 223 50.44 2.62 -10.65
C ILE A 223 51.71 2.20 -11.40
N HIS A 224 51.71 2.45 -12.71
CA HIS A 224 52.84 2.25 -13.60
C HIS A 224 53.41 3.62 -13.99
N HIS A 225 54.67 3.88 -13.62
CA HIS A 225 55.40 5.06 -14.10
C HIS A 225 56.06 4.73 -15.45
N GLU A 226 55.58 5.31 -16.54
CA GLU A 226 56.31 5.30 -17.80
C GLU A 226 57.39 6.39 -17.76
N ASN A 227 58.66 6.00 -17.70
CA ASN A 227 59.78 6.92 -17.85
C ASN A 227 59.83 7.45 -19.29
N GLY A 228 59.29 8.64 -19.57
CA GLY A 228 59.50 9.27 -20.88
C GLY A 228 58.77 10.60 -21.09
N HIS A 229 59.55 11.68 -21.24
CA HIS A 229 59.09 12.98 -21.73
C HIS A 229 58.23 12.86 -23.00
N VAL A 230 56.96 13.27 -22.93
CA VAL A 230 56.10 13.39 -24.12
C VAL A 230 56.41 14.72 -24.82
N GLN A 231 57.24 14.67 -25.86
CA GLN A 231 57.25 15.68 -26.91
C GLN A 231 55.99 15.54 -27.77
N THR A 232 55.26 16.63 -27.92
CA THR A 232 54.07 16.79 -28.76
C THR A 232 54.40 16.48 -30.23
N LYS A 233 53.76 15.45 -30.81
CA LYS A 233 53.68 15.28 -32.28
C LYS A 233 52.26 14.90 -32.69
N VAL A 234 51.59 15.88 -33.30
CA VAL A 234 50.35 15.74 -34.06
C VAL A 234 50.56 14.75 -35.20
N ARG A 235 49.67 13.75 -35.36
CA ARG A 235 49.57 13.00 -36.62
C ARG A 235 48.15 12.54 -36.90
N GLU A 236 47.68 12.90 -38.09
CA GLU A 236 46.37 12.64 -38.66
C GLU A 236 46.12 11.17 -39.07
N LYS A 237 44.87 10.73 -38.82
CA LYS A 237 43.94 9.99 -39.71
C LYS A 237 44.22 8.53 -40.11
N LYS A 238 43.31 7.61 -39.73
CA LYS A 238 42.38 6.89 -40.65
C LYS A 238 41.48 5.87 -39.93
N MET A 239 40.20 5.89 -40.29
CA MET A 239 39.16 4.89 -39.96
C MET A 239 39.48 3.51 -40.54
N ALA A 240 39.19 2.45 -39.78
CA ALA A 240 38.82 1.14 -40.30
C ALA A 240 37.84 0.44 -39.35
N SER A 241 36.86 -0.22 -39.97
CA SER A 241 35.63 -0.87 -39.51
C SER A 241 35.78 -2.10 -38.57
N ASN A 242 34.86 -2.19 -37.58
CA ASN A 242 34.06 -3.32 -37.04
C ASN A 242 34.71 -4.72 -36.80
N PRO A 243 34.25 -5.55 -35.83
CA PRO A 243 32.85 -5.73 -35.41
C PRO A 243 32.56 -5.91 -33.90
N ILE A 244 31.25 -5.81 -33.60
CA ILE A 244 30.59 -6.08 -32.31
C ILE A 244 30.66 -7.57 -31.94
N PRO A 245 30.91 -7.92 -30.66
CA PRO A 245 30.43 -9.16 -30.07
C PRO A 245 29.25 -8.91 -29.11
N THR A 246 28.23 -9.74 -29.29
CA THR A 246 26.98 -9.92 -28.53
C THR A 246 27.12 -10.03 -27.00
N PRO A 247 26.06 -9.68 -26.24
CA PRO A 247 26.10 -9.58 -24.78
C PRO A 247 26.03 -10.96 -24.10
N GLN A 248 26.99 -11.25 -23.21
CA GLN A 248 26.84 -12.29 -22.21
C GLN A 248 26.29 -11.68 -20.91
N SER A 249 25.25 -12.33 -20.40
CA SER A 249 24.42 -11.92 -19.25
C SER A 249 25.22 -11.78 -17.95
N PRO A 250 25.02 -10.72 -17.13
CA PRO A 250 25.71 -10.56 -15.86
C PRO A 250 25.03 -11.36 -14.74
N ALA A 251 25.83 -12.20 -14.07
CA ALA A 251 25.50 -12.83 -12.81
C ALA A 251 25.56 -11.80 -11.66
N THR A 252 24.37 -11.43 -11.16
CA THR A 252 23.99 -11.05 -9.79
C THR A 252 25.09 -10.61 -8.81
N GLU A 253 25.22 -9.29 -8.62
CA GLU A 253 25.68 -8.69 -7.36
C GLU A 253 24.48 -8.19 -6.55
N THR A 254 24.44 -8.61 -5.29
CA THR A 254 23.29 -8.47 -4.39
C THR A 254 23.38 -7.13 -3.66
N GLN A 255 22.86 -6.06 -4.26
CA GLN A 255 22.62 -4.81 -3.53
C GLN A 255 21.44 -4.97 -2.57
N SER A 256 21.60 -4.44 -1.35
CA SER A 256 20.58 -4.38 -0.30
C SER A 256 19.45 -3.39 -0.60
N GLN A 257 18.80 -3.54 -1.75
CA GLN A 257 17.63 -2.76 -2.13
C GLN A 257 16.39 -3.33 -1.44
N THR A 258 15.68 -2.50 -0.68
CA THR A 258 14.24 -2.71 -0.45
C THR A 258 13.57 -2.67 -1.82
N PHE A 259 13.06 -3.81 -2.26
CA PHE A 259 12.48 -3.96 -3.58
C PHE A 259 11.12 -3.28 -3.61
N ALA A 260 11.02 -2.13 -4.28
CA ALA A 260 9.74 -1.76 -4.86
C ALA A 260 9.33 -2.93 -5.79
N PRO A 261 8.07 -3.39 -5.74
CA PRO A 261 7.61 -4.55 -6.49
C PRO A 261 7.96 -4.36 -7.97
N MET A 262 8.78 -5.27 -8.50
CA MET A 262 9.15 -5.28 -9.90
C MET A 262 7.95 -5.80 -10.71
N PHE A 263 8.03 -5.72 -12.04
CA PHE A 263 7.01 -6.30 -12.91
C PHE A 263 6.68 -7.77 -12.57
N ILE A 264 7.69 -8.55 -12.16
CA ILE A 264 7.53 -9.94 -11.71
C ILE A 264 6.67 -10.03 -10.44
N ASP A 265 6.84 -9.11 -9.50
CA ASP A 265 6.04 -9.08 -8.27
C ASP A 265 4.58 -8.71 -8.57
N LEU A 266 4.34 -7.83 -9.54
CA LEU A 266 2.98 -7.57 -10.02
C LEU A 266 2.34 -8.81 -10.65
N LEU A 267 3.09 -9.53 -11.48
CA LEU A 267 2.62 -10.78 -12.10
C LEU A 267 2.33 -11.86 -11.05
N LEU A 268 3.19 -12.01 -10.04
CA LEU A 268 2.98 -12.93 -8.93
C LEU A 268 1.77 -12.54 -8.08
N ALA A 269 1.57 -11.25 -7.81
CA ALA A 269 0.37 -10.76 -7.13
C ALA A 269 -0.91 -11.13 -7.88
N VAL A 270 -0.92 -10.96 -9.21
CA VAL A 270 -2.06 -11.36 -10.07
C VAL A 270 -2.29 -12.86 -9.99
N ILE A 271 -1.26 -13.68 -10.10
CA ILE A 271 -1.38 -15.15 -9.99
C ILE A 271 -1.94 -15.54 -8.62
N ILE A 272 -1.41 -14.98 -7.53
CA ILE A 272 -1.89 -15.24 -6.16
C ILE A 272 -3.37 -14.84 -6.03
N GLY A 273 -3.76 -13.69 -6.57
CA GLY A 273 -5.15 -13.24 -6.60
C GLY A 273 -6.05 -14.19 -7.39
N LEU A 274 -5.63 -14.63 -8.58
CA LEU A 274 -6.41 -15.58 -9.39
C LEU A 274 -6.55 -16.95 -8.72
N VAL A 275 -5.50 -17.44 -8.04
CA VAL A 275 -5.57 -18.67 -7.26
C VAL A 275 -6.55 -18.49 -6.08
N ALA A 276 -6.47 -17.37 -5.37
CA ALA A 276 -7.40 -17.06 -4.28
C ALA A 276 -8.85 -16.99 -4.76
N LEU A 277 -9.10 -16.32 -5.89
CA LEU A 277 -10.41 -16.26 -6.53
C LEU A 277 -10.90 -17.64 -6.97
N GLY A 278 -10.04 -18.46 -7.57
CA GLY A 278 -10.38 -19.83 -7.97
C GLY A 278 -10.73 -20.74 -6.80
N VAL A 279 -10.02 -20.61 -5.67
CA VAL A 279 -10.34 -21.35 -4.43
C VAL A 279 -11.73 -20.95 -3.92
N TYR A 280 -12.05 -19.66 -3.97
CA TYR A 280 -13.36 -19.16 -3.57
C TYR A 280 -14.48 -19.65 -4.50
N LEU A 281 -14.34 -19.44 -5.82
CA LEU A 281 -15.35 -19.84 -6.81
C LEU A 281 -15.62 -21.36 -6.78
N ARG A 282 -14.59 -22.16 -6.51
CA ARG A 282 -14.70 -23.61 -6.40
C ARG A 282 -15.46 -24.07 -5.15
N THR A 283 -15.44 -23.27 -4.08
CA THR A 283 -15.99 -23.68 -2.78
C THR A 283 -17.37 -23.10 -2.49
N LEU A 284 -17.73 -21.96 -3.10
CA LEU A 284 -18.62 -21.03 -2.41
C LEU A 284 -19.39 -20.03 -3.29
N ALA A 285 -19.80 -20.41 -4.49
CA ALA A 285 -20.71 -19.59 -5.27
C ALA A 285 -22.14 -20.19 -5.36
N PRO A 286 -22.88 -20.33 -4.25
CA PRO A 286 -24.32 -20.54 -4.32
C PRO A 286 -25.04 -19.23 -4.64
N ASP A 287 -26.11 -19.29 -5.43
CA ASP A 287 -27.07 -18.19 -5.59
C ASP A 287 -27.72 -17.89 -4.21
N ILE A 288 -27.82 -16.61 -3.84
CA ILE A 288 -28.45 -16.03 -2.62
C ILE A 288 -28.59 -17.00 -1.42
N LEU A 289 -27.75 -16.84 -0.40
CA LEU A 289 -28.04 -17.46 0.89
C LEU A 289 -29.23 -16.73 1.53
N TYR A 290 -30.32 -17.46 1.75
CA TYR A 290 -31.56 -16.95 2.36
C TYR A 290 -31.28 -16.38 3.75
N GLY A 291 -31.75 -15.18 4.06
CA GLY A 291 -31.58 -14.50 5.35
C GLY A 291 -30.17 -13.94 5.58
N ASP A 292 -29.32 -13.87 4.55
CA ASP A 292 -27.94 -13.43 4.70
C ASP A 292 -27.71 -12.00 4.18
N SER A 293 -26.59 -11.37 4.56
CA SER A 293 -26.22 -10.02 4.09
C SER A 293 -26.14 -9.92 2.56
N SER A 294 -25.90 -11.04 1.86
CA SER A 294 -25.86 -11.14 0.40
C SER A 294 -27.23 -10.96 -0.27
N GLU A 295 -28.29 -11.49 0.33
CA GLU A 295 -29.68 -11.27 -0.08
C GLU A 295 -30.06 -9.80 0.09
N PHE A 296 -29.78 -9.25 1.27
CA PHE A 296 -30.08 -7.86 1.59
C PHE A 296 -29.39 -6.88 0.63
N GLN A 297 -28.13 -7.14 0.28
CA GLN A 297 -27.42 -6.31 -0.69
C GLN A 297 -27.96 -6.45 -2.11
N THR A 298 -28.41 -7.64 -2.50
CA THR A 298 -29.05 -7.87 -3.80
C THR A 298 -30.37 -7.10 -3.89
N LEU A 299 -31.12 -7.05 -2.79
CA LEU A 299 -32.34 -6.25 -2.68
C LEU A 299 -32.03 -4.75 -2.68
N ALA A 300 -31.09 -4.28 -1.85
CA ALA A 300 -30.67 -2.88 -1.82
C ALA A 300 -30.18 -2.42 -3.20
N TYR A 301 -29.45 -3.28 -3.92
CA TYR A 301 -29.08 -3.06 -5.30
C TYR A 301 -30.29 -2.90 -6.22
N THR A 302 -31.24 -3.84 -6.14
CA THR A 302 -32.39 -3.95 -7.05
C THR A 302 -33.38 -2.81 -6.84
N LEU A 303 -33.66 -2.50 -5.58
CA LEU A 303 -34.52 -1.41 -5.15
C LEU A 303 -33.80 -0.05 -5.23
N GLY A 304 -32.47 -0.06 -5.38
CA GLY A 304 -31.62 1.12 -5.48
C GLY A 304 -31.54 1.91 -4.18
N VAL A 305 -31.71 1.28 -3.02
CA VAL A 305 -31.76 1.95 -1.72
C VAL A 305 -30.35 2.02 -1.11
N ALA A 306 -30.04 3.14 -0.45
CA ALA A 306 -28.81 3.27 0.31
C ALA A 306 -28.94 2.56 1.67
N HIS A 307 -28.00 1.65 1.97
CA HIS A 307 -27.88 1.01 3.29
C HIS A 307 -27.77 2.06 4.41
N PRO A 308 -28.37 1.86 5.60
CA PRO A 308 -28.39 2.84 6.71
C PRO A 308 -27.02 3.26 7.22
N THR A 309 -26.00 2.48 6.94
CA THR A 309 -24.61 2.75 7.31
C THR A 309 -23.81 3.43 6.18
N GLY A 310 -24.48 3.82 5.08
CA GLY A 310 -23.92 4.72 4.07
C GLY A 310 -23.21 4.07 2.86
N TYR A 311 -23.45 2.80 2.54
CA TYR A 311 -22.73 2.01 1.50
C TYR A 311 -22.99 2.41 0.02
N SER A 312 -23.20 3.69 -0.27
CA SER A 312 -23.56 4.18 -1.60
C SER A 312 -22.49 3.90 -2.68
N VAL A 313 -21.20 3.99 -2.35
CA VAL A 313 -20.11 3.68 -3.30
C VAL A 313 -20.11 2.19 -3.61
N TYR A 314 -20.35 1.34 -2.60
CA TYR A 314 -20.39 -0.11 -2.79
C TYR A 314 -21.52 -0.51 -3.75
N MET A 315 -22.72 0.06 -3.58
CA MET A 315 -23.85 -0.18 -4.47
C MET A 315 -23.55 0.23 -5.93
N PHE A 316 -22.82 1.32 -6.14
CA PHE A 316 -22.35 1.68 -7.49
C PHE A 316 -21.35 0.68 -8.06
N MET A 317 -20.41 0.18 -7.25
CA MET A 317 -19.48 -0.86 -7.69
C MET A 317 -20.23 -2.16 -8.03
N ALA A 318 -21.22 -2.53 -7.22
CA ALA A 318 -22.07 -3.67 -7.50
C ALA A 318 -22.79 -3.53 -8.85
N ARG A 319 -23.22 -2.31 -9.25
CA ARG A 319 -23.85 -2.05 -10.57
C ARG A 319 -22.95 -2.38 -11.74
N LEU A 320 -21.64 -2.17 -11.61
CA LEU A 320 -20.69 -2.56 -12.64
C LEU A 320 -20.67 -4.09 -12.85
N PHE A 321 -20.78 -4.85 -11.75
CA PHE A 321 -20.86 -6.31 -11.80
C PHE A 321 -22.23 -6.81 -12.28
N GLY A 322 -23.31 -6.07 -11.99
CA GLY A 322 -24.65 -6.38 -12.48
C GLY A 322 -24.79 -6.41 -14.00
N PHE A 323 -23.97 -5.66 -14.74
CA PHE A 323 -23.95 -5.67 -16.21
C PHE A 323 -23.29 -6.92 -16.82
N LEU A 324 -22.59 -7.74 -16.04
CA LEU A 324 -21.96 -8.95 -16.56
C LEU A 324 -23.02 -9.97 -16.98
N PRO A 325 -22.99 -10.55 -18.19
CA PRO A 325 -24.03 -11.46 -18.68
C PRO A 325 -23.84 -12.90 -18.16
N ILE A 326 -23.56 -13.08 -16.87
CA ILE A 326 -23.23 -14.39 -16.26
C ILE A 326 -23.90 -14.54 -14.88
N GLY A 327 -24.41 -15.73 -14.57
CA GLY A 327 -25.04 -16.03 -13.27
C GLY A 327 -26.26 -15.17 -12.95
N THR A 328 -26.81 -15.35 -11.75
CA THR A 328 -27.88 -14.50 -11.22
C THR A 328 -27.33 -13.14 -10.78
N LEU A 329 -28.21 -12.17 -10.50
CA LEU A 329 -27.79 -10.87 -9.99
C LEU A 329 -27.03 -11.00 -8.66
N ALA A 330 -27.51 -11.85 -7.76
CA ALA A 330 -26.84 -12.09 -6.49
C ALA A 330 -25.48 -12.72 -6.63
N TRP A 331 -25.35 -13.68 -7.56
CA TRP A 331 -24.06 -14.26 -7.89
C TRP A 331 -23.06 -13.18 -8.33
N ARG A 332 -23.50 -12.18 -9.12
CA ARG A 332 -22.66 -11.05 -9.56
C ARG A 332 -22.31 -10.10 -8.41
N VAL A 333 -23.24 -9.83 -7.50
CA VAL A 333 -22.98 -9.02 -6.30
C VAL A 333 -21.98 -9.74 -5.39
N ASN A 334 -22.11 -11.05 -5.21
CA ASN A 334 -21.15 -11.84 -4.44
C ASN A 334 -19.77 -11.91 -5.13
N LEU A 335 -19.75 -11.99 -6.47
CA LEU A 335 -18.52 -11.94 -7.25
C LEU A 335 -17.70 -10.67 -6.99
N LEU A 336 -18.34 -9.52 -6.74
CA LEU A 336 -17.63 -8.29 -6.36
C LEU A 336 -16.83 -8.50 -5.06
N SER A 337 -17.47 -9.05 -4.03
CA SER A 337 -16.84 -9.36 -2.73
C SER A 337 -15.72 -10.39 -2.87
N ALA A 338 -15.91 -11.40 -3.72
CA ALA A 338 -14.88 -12.39 -4.03
C ALA A 338 -13.66 -11.77 -4.73
N VAL A 339 -13.88 -10.93 -5.74
CA VAL A 339 -12.81 -10.21 -6.46
C VAL A 339 -12.09 -9.25 -5.50
N ALA A 340 -12.81 -8.58 -4.61
CA ALA A 340 -12.22 -7.71 -3.61
C ALA A 340 -11.38 -8.48 -2.58
N ALA A 341 -11.85 -9.63 -2.11
CA ALA A 341 -11.10 -10.50 -1.22
C ALA A 341 -9.81 -11.01 -1.89
N ALA A 342 -9.92 -11.50 -3.13
CA ALA A 342 -8.76 -11.92 -3.93
C ALA A 342 -7.76 -10.76 -4.15
N GLY A 343 -8.27 -9.57 -4.45
CA GLY A 343 -7.47 -8.35 -4.56
C GLY A 343 -6.77 -7.97 -3.25
N THR A 344 -7.42 -8.18 -2.11
CA THR A 344 -6.83 -7.94 -0.78
C THR A 344 -5.66 -8.89 -0.53
N VAL A 345 -5.81 -10.19 -0.84
CA VAL A 345 -4.73 -11.18 -0.74
C VAL A 345 -3.55 -10.81 -1.64
N ALA A 346 -3.83 -10.42 -2.90
CA ALA A 346 -2.80 -9.95 -3.84
C ALA A 346 -2.11 -8.66 -3.36
N GLY A 347 -2.85 -7.72 -2.78
CA GLY A 347 -2.29 -6.48 -2.26
C GLY A 347 -1.46 -6.70 -0.99
N VAL A 348 -1.82 -7.66 -0.15
CA VAL A 348 -1.00 -8.09 1.02
C VAL A 348 0.33 -8.69 0.56
N TYR A 349 0.35 -9.44 -0.54
CA TYR A 349 1.60 -9.87 -1.17
C TYR A 349 2.47 -8.67 -1.55
N LEU A 350 1.90 -7.69 -2.25
CA LEU A 350 2.63 -6.49 -2.67
C LEU A 350 3.16 -5.68 -1.48
N LEU A 351 2.37 -5.52 -0.41
CA LEU A 351 2.82 -4.93 0.86
C LEU A 351 3.99 -5.73 1.45
N GLY A 352 3.94 -7.06 1.34
CA GLY A 352 5.02 -7.96 1.75
C GLY A 352 6.32 -7.72 1.00
N CYS A 353 6.27 -7.47 -0.31
CA CYS A 353 7.45 -7.16 -1.10
C CYS A 353 8.17 -5.88 -0.62
N TYR A 354 7.44 -4.93 -0.02
CA TYR A 354 8.02 -3.72 0.56
C TYR A 354 8.70 -3.93 1.92
N VAL A 355 8.16 -4.83 2.76
CA VAL A 355 8.66 -5.03 4.15
C VAL A 355 9.64 -6.18 4.31
N THR A 356 9.71 -7.06 3.32
CA THR A 356 10.54 -8.27 3.36
C THR A 356 11.65 -8.23 2.31
N LYS A 357 12.76 -8.92 2.58
CA LYS A 357 13.84 -9.09 1.59
C LYS A 357 13.61 -10.29 0.67
N ARG A 358 12.69 -11.19 1.03
CA ARG A 358 12.44 -12.46 0.32
C ARG A 358 10.97 -12.54 -0.10
N ARG A 359 10.71 -12.74 -1.39
CA ARG A 359 9.37 -13.00 -1.94
C ARG A 359 8.63 -14.12 -1.23
N VAL A 360 9.35 -15.16 -0.84
CA VAL A 360 8.79 -16.30 -0.09
C VAL A 360 8.07 -15.82 1.16
N ALA A 361 8.62 -14.85 1.90
CA ALA A 361 7.96 -14.30 3.09
C ALA A 361 6.67 -13.53 2.75
N ALA A 362 6.65 -12.77 1.65
CA ALA A 362 5.45 -12.11 1.15
C ALA A 362 4.35 -13.11 0.71
N VAL A 363 4.73 -14.20 0.06
CA VAL A 363 3.81 -15.31 -0.28
C VAL A 363 3.20 -15.88 0.99
N PHE A 364 3.99 -16.12 2.04
CA PHE A 364 3.49 -16.66 3.30
C PHE A 364 2.51 -15.74 4.01
N GLY A 365 2.75 -14.43 4.02
CA GLY A 365 1.79 -13.47 4.57
C GLY A 365 0.44 -13.52 3.83
N SER A 366 0.49 -13.61 2.50
CA SER A 366 -0.71 -13.72 1.65
C SER A 366 -1.43 -15.05 1.86
N LEU A 367 -0.69 -16.14 2.01
CA LEU A 367 -1.23 -17.46 2.33
C LEU A 367 -1.92 -17.47 3.71
N ALA A 368 -1.33 -16.80 4.71
CA ALA A 368 -1.92 -16.70 6.03
C ALA A 368 -3.30 -16.02 6.01
N LEU A 369 -3.45 -14.97 5.20
CA LEU A 369 -4.75 -14.34 4.97
C LEU A 369 -5.68 -15.24 4.13
N LEU A 370 -5.15 -15.91 3.11
CA LEU A 370 -5.90 -16.84 2.26
C LEU A 370 -6.52 -18.01 3.07
N VAL A 371 -5.92 -18.40 4.19
CA VAL A 371 -6.46 -19.46 5.06
C VAL A 371 -7.13 -18.95 6.33
N SER A 372 -7.29 -17.63 6.48
CA SER A 372 -8.04 -17.04 7.60
C SER A 372 -9.52 -17.38 7.50
N TYR A 373 -10.11 -17.82 8.62
CA TYR A 373 -11.52 -18.17 8.71
C TYR A 373 -12.39 -16.94 8.56
N THR A 374 -12.18 -15.93 9.41
CA THR A 374 -13.03 -14.73 9.43
C THR A 374 -12.88 -13.94 8.14
N PHE A 375 -11.69 -13.86 7.55
CA PHE A 375 -11.51 -13.12 6.29
C PHE A 375 -12.40 -13.64 5.15
N TRP A 376 -12.45 -14.96 4.97
CA TRP A 376 -13.22 -15.56 3.88
C TRP A 376 -14.70 -15.76 4.19
N SER A 377 -15.09 -15.89 5.47
CA SER A 377 -16.51 -15.90 5.81
C SER A 377 -17.20 -14.60 5.36
N GLN A 378 -16.51 -13.46 5.46
CA GLN A 378 -17.07 -12.18 4.98
C GLN A 378 -17.20 -12.11 3.46
N ALA A 379 -16.29 -12.77 2.73
CA ALA A 379 -16.34 -12.81 1.27
C ALA A 379 -17.55 -13.62 0.78
N VAL A 380 -17.97 -14.65 1.52
CA VAL A 380 -19.10 -15.53 1.16
C VAL A 380 -20.44 -14.92 1.41
N ILE A 381 -20.55 -14.23 2.54
CA ILE A 381 -21.76 -13.52 2.97
C ILE A 381 -21.95 -12.23 2.12
N ALA A 382 -21.17 -12.11 1.04
CA ALA A 382 -21.07 -10.99 0.12
C ALA A 382 -20.88 -9.65 0.83
N GLU A 383 -20.24 -9.58 1.98
CA GLU A 383 -20.23 -8.34 2.74
C GLU A 383 -19.22 -7.30 2.24
N VAL A 384 -19.68 -6.04 2.30
CA VAL A 384 -18.93 -4.79 2.13
C VAL A 384 -17.56 -4.76 2.83
N TYR A 385 -17.35 -5.58 3.85
CA TYR A 385 -16.10 -5.61 4.60
C TYR A 385 -14.90 -6.06 3.75
N THR A 386 -15.10 -6.95 2.77
CA THR A 386 -14.01 -7.40 1.88
C THR A 386 -13.55 -6.30 0.92
N VAL A 387 -14.49 -5.51 0.42
CA VAL A 387 -14.22 -4.29 -0.36
C VAL A 387 -13.51 -3.26 0.52
N GLY A 388 -13.97 -3.11 1.77
CA GLY A 388 -13.30 -2.27 2.78
C GLY A 388 -11.85 -2.68 3.04
N THR A 389 -11.56 -3.97 3.14
CA THR A 389 -10.19 -4.48 3.32
C THR A 389 -9.30 -4.25 2.11
N LEU A 390 -9.85 -4.37 0.89
CA LEU A 390 -9.11 -4.05 -0.33
C LEU A 390 -8.73 -2.57 -0.32
N TRP A 391 -9.67 -1.69 0.02
CA TRP A 391 -9.41 -0.25 0.11
C TRP A 391 -8.34 0.07 1.15
N TRP A 392 -8.40 -0.59 2.32
CA TRP A 392 -7.37 -0.43 3.34
C TRP A 392 -5.98 -0.80 2.81
N VAL A 393 -5.86 -1.93 2.11
CA VAL A 393 -4.60 -2.36 1.49
C VAL A 393 -4.13 -1.37 0.41
N LEU A 394 -5.04 -0.85 -0.42
CA LEU A 394 -4.72 0.16 -1.44
C LEU A 394 -4.24 1.49 -0.82
N VAL A 395 -4.88 1.94 0.27
CA VAL A 395 -4.42 3.11 1.04
C VAL A 395 -3.03 2.86 1.59
N MET A 396 -2.78 1.69 2.18
CA MET A 396 -1.45 1.32 2.68
C MET A 396 -0.39 1.30 1.57
N LEU A 397 -0.70 0.73 0.40
CA LEU A 397 0.20 0.72 -0.76
C LEU A 397 0.51 2.13 -1.27
N ALA A 398 -0.50 3.00 -1.35
CA ALA A 398 -0.33 4.39 -1.74
C ALA A 398 0.55 5.15 -0.73
N LEU A 399 0.30 4.98 0.57
CA LEU A 399 1.13 5.56 1.64
C LEU A 399 2.56 5.00 1.66
N TRP A 400 2.75 3.74 1.24
CA TRP A 400 4.08 3.14 1.11
C TRP A 400 4.86 3.76 -0.06
N HIS A 401 4.24 3.84 -1.23
CA HIS A 401 4.80 4.51 -2.41
C HIS A 401 5.11 5.99 -2.17
N TRP A 402 4.28 6.65 -1.36
CA TRP A 402 4.56 8.01 -0.88
C TRP A 402 5.87 8.11 -0.10
N GLY A 403 6.21 7.10 0.72
CA GLY A 403 7.48 7.08 1.45
C GLY A 403 8.70 7.05 0.51
N GLU A 404 8.61 6.30 -0.58
CA GLU A 404 9.77 5.93 -1.40
C GLU A 404 10.08 6.87 -2.56
N ARG A 405 9.09 7.54 -3.17
CA ARG A 405 9.29 8.31 -4.41
C ARG A 405 9.10 9.82 -4.22
N PRO A 406 10.16 10.62 -3.99
CA PRO A 406 10.10 12.05 -3.67
C PRO A 406 9.22 12.90 -4.60
N PHE A 407 9.19 12.56 -5.89
CA PHE A 407 8.55 13.37 -6.95
C PHE A 407 7.07 13.09 -7.15
N THR A 408 6.63 11.87 -6.86
CA THR A 408 5.21 11.48 -6.93
C THR A 408 4.56 11.49 -5.56
N ARG A 409 5.29 11.84 -4.48
CA ARG A 409 4.76 11.88 -3.11
C ARG A 409 3.42 12.61 -3.03
N GLN A 410 3.36 13.79 -3.60
CA GLN A 410 2.15 14.61 -3.52
C GLN A 410 0.93 13.91 -4.16
N TRP A 411 1.14 13.15 -5.24
CA TRP A 411 0.10 12.39 -5.93
C TRP A 411 -0.28 11.09 -5.21
N TRP A 412 0.69 10.41 -4.60
CA TRP A 412 0.41 9.23 -3.77
C TRP A 412 -0.31 9.59 -2.48
N LEU A 413 0.03 10.74 -1.88
CA LEU A 413 -0.69 11.29 -0.74
C LEU A 413 -2.11 11.70 -1.14
N PHE A 414 -2.26 12.38 -2.29
CA PHE A 414 -3.57 12.67 -2.86
C PHE A 414 -4.39 11.40 -3.08
N ALA A 415 -3.80 10.36 -3.68
CA ALA A 415 -4.46 9.09 -3.95
C ALA A 415 -4.86 8.36 -2.65
N ALA A 416 -3.98 8.31 -1.65
CA ALA A 416 -4.30 7.72 -0.35
C ALA A 416 -5.46 8.47 0.34
N ALA A 417 -5.41 9.81 0.33
CA ALA A 417 -6.45 10.65 0.91
C ALA A 417 -7.79 10.56 0.17
N LEU A 418 -7.75 10.46 -1.17
CA LEU A 418 -8.92 10.21 -2.01
C LEU A 418 -9.53 8.85 -1.70
N LEU A 419 -8.72 7.79 -1.68
CA LEU A 419 -9.19 6.44 -1.36
C LEU A 419 -9.82 6.39 0.04
N SER A 420 -9.21 7.05 1.02
CA SER A 420 -9.78 7.16 2.39
C SER A 420 -11.10 7.95 2.42
N GLY A 421 -11.27 8.98 1.60
CA GLY A 421 -12.53 9.72 1.49
C GLY A 421 -13.62 8.90 0.82
N VAL A 422 -13.29 8.22 -0.29
CA VAL A 422 -14.22 7.33 -1.01
C VAL A 422 -14.69 6.17 -0.14
N SER A 423 -13.82 5.62 0.70
CA SER A 423 -14.19 4.46 1.53
C SER A 423 -15.26 4.76 2.58
N LEU A 424 -15.59 6.03 2.88
CA LEU A 424 -16.76 6.36 3.71
C LEU A 424 -18.07 5.84 3.10
N GLY A 425 -18.15 5.77 1.77
CA GLY A 425 -19.29 5.18 1.07
C GLY A 425 -19.20 3.68 0.82
N LEU A 426 -18.13 3.03 1.30
CA LEU A 426 -17.93 1.57 1.22
C LEU A 426 -18.19 0.93 2.57
N HIS A 427 -17.50 1.40 3.61
CA HIS A 427 -17.66 0.97 5.00
C HIS A 427 -16.97 1.95 5.96
N LEU A 428 -17.44 2.02 7.23
CA LEU A 428 -16.91 2.93 8.26
C LEU A 428 -15.44 2.71 8.64
N TYR A 429 -14.73 1.73 8.08
CA TYR A 429 -13.29 1.50 8.33
C TYR A 429 -12.43 2.77 8.19
N SER A 430 -12.73 3.60 7.20
CA SER A 430 -12.10 4.92 6.97
C SER A 430 -12.14 5.82 8.20
N VAL A 431 -13.29 5.85 8.89
CA VAL A 431 -13.49 6.62 10.12
C VAL A 431 -12.60 6.09 11.22
N LEU A 432 -12.49 4.75 11.33
CA LEU A 432 -11.71 4.09 12.37
C LEU A 432 -10.20 4.39 12.24
N ILE A 433 -9.70 4.59 11.02
CA ILE A 433 -8.27 4.87 10.76
C ILE A 433 -7.95 6.36 10.64
N ALA A 434 -8.95 7.23 10.48
CA ALA A 434 -8.75 8.67 10.26
C ALA A 434 -7.84 9.33 11.32
N PRO A 435 -7.99 9.04 12.64
CA PRO A 435 -7.08 9.59 13.65
C PRO A 435 -5.62 9.15 13.44
N ALA A 436 -5.39 7.88 13.09
CA ALA A 436 -4.07 7.35 12.83
C ALA A 436 -3.43 7.95 11.56
N ALA A 437 -4.24 8.12 10.50
CA ALA A 437 -3.81 8.76 9.25
C ALA A 437 -3.46 10.24 9.45
N LEU A 438 -4.26 10.98 10.22
CA LEU A 438 -4.00 12.38 10.56
C LEU A 438 -2.72 12.52 11.40
N PHE A 439 -2.58 11.69 12.43
CA PHE A 439 -1.37 11.66 13.25
C PHE A 439 -0.12 11.37 12.42
N TYR A 440 -0.20 10.36 11.54
CA TYR A 440 0.88 10.01 10.63
C TYR A 440 1.25 11.15 9.68
N PHE A 441 0.24 11.80 9.11
CA PHE A 441 0.42 12.96 8.24
C PHE A 441 1.15 14.09 8.99
N VAL A 442 0.63 14.53 10.14
CA VAL A 442 1.24 15.59 10.97
C VAL A 442 2.67 15.23 11.37
N TRP A 443 2.91 13.98 11.78
CA TRP A 443 4.22 13.51 12.20
C TRP A 443 5.26 13.62 11.09
N ILE A 444 4.91 13.26 9.86
CA ILE A 444 5.87 13.18 8.75
C ILE A 444 6.11 14.52 8.10
N VAL A 445 5.09 15.35 8.10
CA VAL A 445 5.12 16.67 7.50
C VAL A 445 5.81 17.67 8.44
N ARG A 446 5.93 17.36 9.73
CA ARG A 446 6.69 18.15 10.71
C ARG A 446 8.15 18.32 10.27
N GLY A 447 8.58 19.57 10.16
CA GLY A 447 9.96 19.94 9.82
C GLY A 447 10.30 19.85 8.33
N ARG A 448 9.30 19.66 7.45
CA ARG A 448 9.51 19.71 6.00
C ARG A 448 9.17 21.09 5.43
N ASP A 449 9.99 21.58 4.51
CA ASP A 449 9.77 22.88 3.85
C ASP A 449 8.56 22.89 2.92
N ASP A 450 8.18 21.73 2.36
CA ASP A 450 7.07 21.55 1.42
C ASP A 450 5.72 21.21 2.10
N TRP A 451 5.66 21.30 3.43
CA TRP A 451 4.52 20.83 4.23
C TRP A 451 3.17 21.38 3.79
N ARG A 452 3.12 22.65 3.40
CA ARG A 452 1.89 23.31 2.92
C ARG A 452 1.37 22.67 1.65
N ARG A 453 2.28 22.35 0.71
CA ARG A 453 1.91 21.70 -0.55
C ARG A 453 1.38 20.28 -0.29
N LEU A 454 2.03 19.53 0.59
CA LEU A 454 1.57 18.19 0.99
C LEU A 454 0.20 18.25 1.69
N ALA A 455 -0.03 19.24 2.56
CA ALA A 455 -1.32 19.45 3.20
C ALA A 455 -2.41 19.78 2.17
N VAL A 456 -2.14 20.68 1.23
CA VAL A 456 -3.07 21.01 0.14
C VAL A 456 -3.42 19.77 -0.68
N MET A 457 -2.46 18.93 -1.02
CA MET A 457 -2.71 17.71 -1.80
C MET A 457 -3.47 16.65 -1.02
N GLY A 458 -3.17 16.46 0.27
CA GLY A 458 -3.95 15.60 1.16
C GLY A 458 -5.39 16.09 1.27
N MET A 459 -5.61 17.39 1.55
CA MET A 459 -6.93 17.99 1.63
C MET A 459 -7.69 17.90 0.30
N ALA A 460 -7.02 18.15 -0.83
CA ALA A 460 -7.62 18.01 -2.15
C ALA A 460 -8.06 16.56 -2.42
N GLY A 461 -7.22 15.58 -2.08
CA GLY A 461 -7.57 14.15 -2.18
C GLY A 461 -8.79 13.82 -1.34
N THR A 462 -8.78 14.20 -0.06
CA THR A 462 -9.92 13.99 0.85
C THR A 462 -11.19 14.68 0.33
N ALA A 463 -11.10 15.93 -0.15
CA ALA A 463 -12.24 16.67 -0.67
C ALA A 463 -12.84 16.00 -1.92
N VAL A 464 -12.01 15.55 -2.85
CA VAL A 464 -12.47 14.80 -4.04
C VAL A 464 -13.10 13.47 -3.62
N GLY A 465 -12.48 12.73 -2.70
CA GLY A 465 -13.03 11.47 -2.20
C GLY A 465 -14.37 11.63 -1.50
N LEU A 466 -14.50 12.65 -0.64
CA LEU A 466 -15.77 13.03 0.00
C LEU A 466 -16.82 13.46 -1.03
N ALA A 467 -16.45 14.26 -2.02
CA ALA A 467 -17.36 14.66 -3.09
C ALA A 467 -17.89 13.45 -3.87
N LEU A 468 -17.03 12.47 -4.19
CA LEU A 468 -17.44 11.22 -4.84
C LEU A 468 -18.42 10.42 -3.99
N PHE A 469 -18.17 10.31 -2.68
CA PHE A 469 -19.10 9.68 -1.73
C PHE A 469 -20.45 10.41 -1.66
N LEU A 470 -20.45 11.74 -1.54
CA LEU A 470 -21.69 12.53 -1.47
C LEU A 470 -22.47 12.45 -2.79
N LEU A 471 -21.78 12.49 -3.92
CA LEU A 471 -22.37 12.31 -5.25
C LEU A 471 -22.93 10.89 -5.42
N SER A 472 -22.24 9.85 -4.94
CA SER A 472 -22.76 8.48 -4.99
C SER A 472 -24.00 8.33 -4.12
N PHE A 473 -24.00 8.89 -2.91
CA PHE A 473 -25.16 8.87 -2.03
C PHE A 473 -26.34 9.58 -2.70
N TYR A 474 -26.13 10.81 -3.17
CA TYR A 474 -27.18 11.59 -3.84
C TYR A 474 -27.74 10.88 -5.07
N ALA A 475 -26.89 10.32 -5.93
CA ALA A 475 -27.33 9.67 -7.16
C ALA A 475 -28.15 8.40 -6.92
N ILE A 476 -27.91 7.68 -5.83
CA ILE A 476 -28.71 6.51 -5.42
C ILE A 476 -30.00 6.97 -4.75
N ASP A 477 -29.91 7.94 -3.85
CA ASP A 477 -30.97 8.26 -2.90
C ASP A 477 -31.99 9.29 -3.41
N VAL A 478 -31.66 10.10 -4.42
CA VAL A 478 -32.57 11.15 -4.96
C VAL A 478 -33.88 10.58 -5.52
N ARG A 479 -33.90 9.31 -5.91
CA ARG A 479 -35.09 8.62 -6.43
C ARG A 479 -35.81 7.78 -5.38
N GLN A 480 -35.34 7.77 -4.14
CA GLN A 480 -35.93 6.98 -3.06
C GLN A 480 -37.09 7.71 -2.39
N SER A 481 -38.16 6.98 -2.13
CA SER A 481 -39.24 7.47 -1.28
C SER A 481 -38.77 7.47 0.18
N VAL A 482 -39.31 8.39 0.97
CA VAL A 482 -39.07 8.46 2.42
C VAL A 482 -39.43 7.13 3.09
N THR A 483 -40.54 6.53 2.67
CA THR A 483 -40.98 5.21 3.14
C THR A 483 -40.01 4.10 2.76
N GLY A 484 -39.51 4.06 1.52
CA GLY A 484 -38.53 3.05 1.10
C GLY A 484 -37.25 3.10 1.91
N TYR A 485 -36.76 4.30 2.21
CA TYR A 485 -35.58 4.49 3.06
C TYR A 485 -35.85 4.15 4.53
N ASP A 486 -36.95 4.62 5.10
CA ASP A 486 -37.31 4.34 6.50
C ASP A 486 -37.40 2.82 6.74
N TYR A 487 -38.18 2.10 5.93
CA TYR A 487 -38.42 0.66 6.10
C TYR A 487 -37.21 -0.24 5.88
N THR A 488 -36.34 0.09 4.94
CA THR A 488 -35.19 -0.76 4.60
C THR A 488 -33.93 -0.36 5.37
N ALA A 489 -33.85 0.87 5.89
CA ALA A 489 -32.64 1.39 6.51
C ALA A 489 -32.80 1.75 8.00
N GLN A 490 -33.85 2.46 8.40
CA GLN A 490 -33.93 3.06 9.73
C GLN A 490 -34.88 2.33 10.68
N TYR A 491 -35.96 1.74 10.18
CA TYR A 491 -37.08 1.23 10.98
C TYR A 491 -36.72 0.19 12.06
N PRO A 492 -35.74 -0.73 11.89
CA PRO A 492 -35.28 -1.59 12.99
C PRO A 492 -34.76 -0.81 14.22
N SER A 493 -34.43 0.47 14.03
CA SER A 493 -33.79 1.35 15.00
C SER A 493 -34.64 2.59 15.32
N GLY A 494 -35.45 3.10 14.38
CA GLY A 494 -36.09 4.42 14.44
C GLY A 494 -36.97 4.63 15.67
N THR A 495 -37.72 3.60 16.08
CA THR A 495 -38.59 3.62 17.27
C THR A 495 -37.80 3.72 18.57
N ALA A 496 -36.60 3.13 18.65
CA ALA A 496 -35.74 3.20 19.82
C ALA A 496 -35.06 4.58 19.98
N TRP A 497 -34.97 5.36 18.89
CA TRP A 497 -34.20 6.60 18.84
C TRP A 497 -35.02 7.86 18.55
N GLY A 498 -36.34 7.73 18.44
CA GLY A 498 -37.26 8.86 18.26
C GLY A 498 -37.15 9.56 16.89
N VAL A 499 -36.66 8.86 15.87
CA VAL A 499 -36.55 9.39 14.50
C VAL A 499 -37.87 9.15 13.76
N THR A 500 -38.37 10.14 13.05
CA THR A 500 -39.64 10.07 12.30
C THR A 500 -39.43 10.22 10.79
N ALA A 501 -40.41 9.85 9.98
CA ALA A 501 -40.39 10.09 8.53
C ALA A 501 -40.24 11.59 8.16
N ALA A 502 -40.63 12.51 9.05
CA ALA A 502 -40.40 13.95 8.85
C ALA A 502 -38.90 14.32 8.88
N ASP A 503 -38.09 13.53 9.59
CA ASP A 503 -36.64 13.70 9.72
C ASP A 503 -35.87 13.11 8.54
N MET A 504 -36.57 12.62 7.50
CA MET A 504 -36.01 11.90 6.34
C MET A 504 -36.51 12.39 4.99
N GLN A 505 -37.13 13.59 4.94
CA GLN A 505 -37.77 14.13 3.74
C GLN A 505 -36.78 14.40 2.59
N THR A 506 -35.58 14.88 2.92
CA THR A 506 -34.54 15.21 1.95
C THR A 506 -33.38 14.21 1.99
N VAL A 507 -32.66 14.09 0.87
CA VAL A 507 -31.44 13.27 0.76
C VAL A 507 -30.43 13.61 1.86
N TRP A 508 -30.26 14.90 2.17
CA TRP A 508 -29.29 15.34 3.17
C TRP A 508 -29.72 15.01 4.60
N GLN A 509 -31.02 15.06 4.88
CA GLN A 509 -31.58 14.59 6.15
C GLN A 509 -31.38 13.08 6.30
N ARG A 510 -31.63 12.28 5.26
CA ARG A 510 -31.36 10.83 5.27
C ARG A 510 -29.87 10.51 5.46
N LEU A 511 -28.99 11.23 4.78
CA LEU A 511 -27.54 11.10 4.98
C LEU A 511 -27.13 11.46 6.42
N TYR A 512 -27.67 12.57 6.95
CA TYR A 512 -27.44 12.98 8.33
C TYR A 512 -27.86 11.87 9.29
N GLN A 513 -29.09 11.35 9.15
CA GLN A 513 -29.58 10.23 9.96
C GLN A 513 -28.78 8.93 9.78
N SER A 514 -28.10 8.70 8.65
CA SER A 514 -27.18 7.57 8.47
C SER A 514 -25.91 7.70 9.31
N ILE A 515 -25.41 8.94 9.45
CA ILE A 515 -24.09 9.22 10.05
C ILE A 515 -24.21 9.53 11.55
N THR A 516 -25.20 10.32 11.95
CA THR A 516 -25.37 10.80 13.34
C THR A 516 -26.29 9.94 14.18
N ALA A 517 -26.86 8.93 13.55
CA ALA A 517 -27.81 7.98 14.08
C ALA A 517 -27.51 7.58 15.55
N PRO A 518 -28.41 7.88 16.51
CA PRO A 518 -28.24 7.55 17.92
C PRO A 518 -27.95 6.05 18.20
N GLN A 519 -28.26 5.15 17.26
CA GLN A 519 -27.86 3.74 17.32
C GLN A 519 -26.35 3.52 17.52
N TRP A 520 -25.49 4.43 17.06
CA TRP A 520 -24.04 4.32 17.24
C TRP A 520 -23.57 4.74 18.63
N GLN A 521 -24.30 5.64 19.30
CA GLN A 521 -23.91 6.18 20.61
C GLN A 521 -24.08 5.15 21.73
N ALA A 522 -25.12 4.31 21.68
CA ALA A 522 -25.30 3.25 22.66
C ALA A 522 -24.41 2.02 22.37
N ALA A 523 -24.00 1.82 21.12
CA ALA A 523 -23.16 0.69 20.71
C ALA A 523 -21.65 0.97 20.85
N MET A 524 -21.22 2.22 20.75
CA MET A 524 -19.83 2.64 20.95
C MET A 524 -19.62 3.20 22.36
N PHE A 525 -18.68 2.62 23.09
CA PHE A 525 -18.36 2.92 24.50
C PHE A 525 -19.49 2.62 25.52
N PRO A 526 -20.16 1.45 25.45
CA PRO A 526 -21.30 1.12 26.31
C PRO A 526 -20.93 0.83 27.77
N GLY A 527 -19.65 0.65 28.11
CA GLY A 527 -19.22 0.22 29.44
C GLY A 527 -17.86 0.74 29.88
N GLY A 528 -17.57 0.61 31.19
CA GLY A 528 -16.30 1.04 31.81
C GLY A 528 -15.10 0.09 31.56
N VAL A 529 -13.98 0.31 32.25
CA VAL A 529 -12.70 -0.40 32.01
C VAL A 529 -12.81 -1.93 32.05
N GLY A 530 -13.64 -2.51 32.92
CA GLY A 530 -13.86 -3.96 33.01
C GLY A 530 -14.50 -4.57 31.76
N PHE A 531 -15.33 -3.80 31.05
CA PHE A 531 -15.91 -4.21 29.78
C PHE A 531 -14.82 -4.34 28.70
N MET A 532 -13.97 -3.32 28.55
CA MET A 532 -12.87 -3.35 27.59
C MET A 532 -11.92 -4.54 27.83
N ALA A 533 -11.63 -4.88 29.09
CA ALA A 533 -10.76 -6.00 29.43
C ALA A 533 -11.35 -7.36 28.98
N SER A 534 -12.64 -7.59 29.23
CA SER A 534 -13.31 -8.83 28.79
C SER A 534 -13.42 -8.91 27.27
N ARG A 535 -13.66 -7.79 26.60
CA ARG A 535 -13.69 -7.70 25.13
C ARG A 535 -12.32 -7.96 24.52
N PHE A 536 -11.26 -7.40 25.09
CA PHE A 536 -9.88 -7.67 24.67
C PHE A 536 -9.49 -9.14 24.87
N ALA A 537 -9.89 -9.76 25.99
CA ALA A 537 -9.68 -11.19 26.20
C ALA A 537 -10.41 -12.04 25.14
N GLY A 538 -11.65 -11.66 24.78
CA GLY A 538 -12.39 -12.29 23.68
C GLY A 538 -11.73 -12.11 22.31
N TYR A 539 -11.18 -10.92 22.02
CA TYR A 539 -10.36 -10.69 20.82
C TYR A 539 -9.15 -11.62 20.78
N LEU A 540 -8.39 -11.70 21.88
CA LEU A 540 -7.18 -12.52 21.94
C LEU A 540 -7.49 -14.01 21.83
N PHE A 541 -8.53 -14.49 22.50
CA PHE A 541 -9.01 -15.86 22.34
C PHE A 541 -9.34 -16.15 20.89
N ARG A 542 -10.11 -15.26 20.24
CA ARG A 542 -10.53 -15.49 18.87
C ARG A 542 -9.35 -15.46 17.89
N LEU A 543 -8.46 -14.49 18.08
CA LEU A 543 -7.23 -14.35 17.30
C LEU A 543 -6.37 -15.62 17.41
N LEU A 544 -6.19 -16.16 18.62
CA LEU A 544 -5.34 -17.33 18.86
C LEU A 544 -5.98 -18.66 18.47
N ALA A 545 -7.29 -18.79 18.67
CA ALA A 545 -8.01 -20.05 18.45
C ALA A 545 -8.54 -20.19 17.01
N PHE A 546 -8.86 -19.08 16.33
CA PHE A 546 -9.55 -19.13 15.02
C PHE A 546 -8.85 -18.37 13.90
N GLU A 547 -7.72 -17.70 14.13
CA GLU A 547 -7.04 -16.97 13.06
C GLU A 547 -5.54 -17.27 12.96
N PHE A 548 -4.79 -16.99 14.02
CA PHE A 548 -3.33 -17.04 14.02
C PHE A 548 -2.79 -17.66 15.32
N GLY A 549 -1.86 -18.60 15.23
CA GLY A 549 -1.20 -19.15 16.41
C GLY A 549 -0.34 -18.13 17.19
N LEU A 550 -0.01 -18.43 18.45
CA LEU A 550 0.84 -17.59 19.33
C LEU A 550 2.17 -17.19 18.67
N ILE A 551 2.77 -18.09 17.88
CA ILE A 551 4.03 -17.82 17.18
C ILE A 551 3.87 -16.75 16.10
N SER A 552 2.70 -16.63 15.46
CA SER A 552 2.41 -15.55 14.49
C SER A 552 2.38 -14.19 15.17
N LEU A 553 1.90 -14.10 16.41
CA LEU A 553 1.98 -12.87 17.22
C LEU A 553 3.43 -12.54 17.59
N VAL A 554 4.23 -13.53 17.99
CA VAL A 554 5.67 -13.34 18.25
C VAL A 554 6.37 -12.86 16.99
N ALA A 555 6.08 -13.47 15.83
CA ALA A 555 6.58 -13.05 14.54
C ALA A 555 6.14 -11.62 14.21
N ALA A 556 4.89 -11.24 14.48
CA ALA A 556 4.40 -9.88 14.27
C ALA A 556 5.17 -8.86 15.13
N VAL A 557 5.48 -9.16 16.39
CA VAL A 557 6.29 -8.28 17.24
C VAL A 557 7.73 -8.15 16.72
N VAL A 558 8.35 -9.26 16.31
CA VAL A 558 9.70 -9.27 15.73
C VAL A 558 9.72 -8.51 14.40
N GLY A 559 8.70 -8.70 13.58
CA GLY A 559 8.54 -8.05 12.29
C GLY A 559 8.23 -6.58 12.39
N TRP A 560 7.39 -6.15 13.33
CA TRP A 560 7.19 -4.72 13.62
C TRP A 560 8.51 -4.04 14.00
N ARG A 561 9.32 -4.67 14.87
CA ARG A 561 10.68 -4.18 15.16
C ARG A 561 11.57 -4.18 13.92
N SER A 562 11.35 -5.10 12.98
CA SER A 562 12.07 -5.13 11.70
C SER A 562 11.72 -3.94 10.82
N ILE A 563 10.43 -3.74 10.57
CA ILE A 563 9.88 -2.63 9.80
C ILE A 563 10.33 -1.32 10.44
N ARG A 564 10.29 -1.19 11.78
CA ARG A 564 10.74 0.02 12.48
C ARG A 564 12.21 0.36 12.28
N ARG A 565 13.08 -0.65 12.09
CA ARG A 565 14.50 -0.42 11.76
C ARG A 565 14.69 0.03 10.32
N GLN A 566 13.85 -0.43 9.40
CA GLN A 566 13.89 -0.03 7.99
C GLN A 566 13.24 1.34 7.77
N ASN A 567 12.03 1.52 8.28
CA ASN A 567 11.25 2.75 8.19
C ASN A 567 10.44 2.97 9.48
N ARG A 568 10.95 3.86 10.35
CA ARG A 568 10.30 4.21 11.62
C ARG A 568 8.91 4.80 11.44
N GLN A 569 8.71 5.58 10.39
CA GLN A 569 7.45 6.29 10.16
C GLN A 569 6.32 5.30 9.87
N ILE A 570 6.56 4.40 8.93
CA ILE A 570 5.57 3.41 8.52
C ILE A 570 5.30 2.41 9.66
N ALA A 571 6.32 1.96 10.40
CA ALA A 571 6.10 1.09 11.55
C ALA A 571 5.21 1.75 12.63
N ASN A 572 5.40 3.04 12.88
CA ASN A 572 4.57 3.77 13.83
C ASN A 572 3.14 3.94 13.31
N PHE A 573 2.94 4.18 12.01
CA PHE A 573 1.61 4.21 11.39
C PHE A 573 0.86 2.90 11.59
N LEU A 574 1.50 1.77 11.27
CA LEU A 574 0.90 0.45 11.44
C LEU A 574 0.51 0.21 12.89
N LEU A 575 1.36 0.60 13.84
CA LEU A 575 1.06 0.44 15.26
C LEU A 575 -0.08 1.34 15.73
N VAL A 576 -0.04 2.62 15.40
CA VAL A 576 -1.09 3.58 15.79
C VAL A 576 -2.41 3.22 15.12
N GLY A 577 -2.40 2.86 13.84
CA GLY A 577 -3.56 2.35 13.10
C GLY A 577 -4.13 1.10 13.75
N PHE A 578 -3.30 0.10 14.04
CA PHE A 578 -3.71 -1.11 14.76
C PHE A 578 -4.37 -0.79 16.11
N LEU A 579 -3.72 0.03 16.94
CA LEU A 579 -4.24 0.39 18.26
C LEU A 579 -5.53 1.21 18.17
N THR A 580 -5.63 2.15 17.22
CA THR A 580 -6.83 2.98 17.03
C THR A 580 -8.02 2.10 16.65
N ILE A 581 -7.84 1.23 15.65
CA ILE A 581 -8.89 0.29 15.23
C ILE A 581 -9.24 -0.65 16.39
N LEU A 582 -8.25 -1.23 17.06
CA LEU A 582 -8.48 -2.16 18.16
C LEU A 582 -9.28 -1.50 19.29
N ILE A 583 -8.91 -0.29 19.71
CA ILE A 583 -9.63 0.47 20.75
C ILE A 583 -11.07 0.72 20.34
N LEU A 584 -11.32 1.13 19.10
CA LEU A 584 -12.67 1.40 18.64
C LEU A 584 -13.51 0.12 18.59
N VAL A 585 -12.94 -1.00 18.13
CA VAL A 585 -13.68 -2.26 18.01
C VAL A 585 -13.92 -2.95 19.36
N ILE A 586 -12.97 -2.91 20.31
CA ILE A 586 -13.22 -3.46 21.66
C ILE A 586 -14.25 -2.64 22.45
N ASN A 587 -14.51 -1.40 22.04
CA ASN A 587 -15.55 -0.53 22.58
C ASN A 587 -16.87 -0.61 21.78
N TYR A 588 -17.02 -1.57 20.86
CA TYR A 588 -18.21 -1.74 20.04
C TYR A 588 -19.04 -2.96 20.52
N GLU A 589 -20.35 -2.78 20.76
CA GLU A 589 -21.25 -3.82 21.30
C GLU A 589 -22.48 -4.10 20.42
N PRO A 590 -22.31 -4.95 19.39
CA PRO A 590 -23.34 -5.91 18.97
C PRO A 590 -22.77 -7.34 18.78
N GLY A 591 -23.66 -8.31 18.46
CA GLY A 591 -23.37 -9.75 18.35
C GLY A 591 -22.25 -10.12 17.35
N ASP A 592 -22.20 -9.47 16.18
CA ASP A 592 -21.26 -9.80 15.09
C ASP A 592 -19.99 -8.92 15.05
N LYS A 593 -19.52 -8.51 16.23
CA LYS A 593 -18.33 -7.64 16.41
C LYS A 593 -17.02 -8.18 15.83
N HIS A 594 -16.93 -9.48 15.55
CA HIS A 594 -15.68 -10.12 15.12
C HIS A 594 -15.23 -9.70 13.72
N ILE A 595 -16.17 -9.28 12.90
CA ILE A 595 -15.95 -8.83 11.53
C ILE A 595 -15.09 -7.56 11.51
N PHE A 596 -15.29 -6.68 12.48
CA PHE A 596 -14.54 -5.43 12.59
C PHE A 596 -13.06 -5.64 12.95
N TYR A 597 -12.64 -6.86 13.30
CA TYR A 597 -11.24 -7.18 13.54
C TYR A 597 -10.41 -7.34 12.25
N LEU A 598 -11.02 -7.50 11.07
CA LEU A 598 -10.32 -7.74 9.80
C LEU A 598 -9.15 -6.77 9.52
N PRO A 599 -9.27 -5.44 9.68
CA PRO A 599 -8.15 -4.53 9.46
C PRO A 599 -6.98 -4.75 10.43
N THR A 600 -7.28 -5.17 11.66
CA THR A 600 -6.25 -5.53 12.64
C THR A 600 -5.50 -6.79 12.21
N TYR A 601 -6.20 -7.76 11.61
CA TYR A 601 -5.62 -8.99 11.09
C TYR A 601 -4.67 -8.70 9.91
N ILE A 602 -5.06 -7.83 8.98
CA ILE A 602 -4.19 -7.40 7.87
C ILE A 602 -2.89 -6.78 8.39
N THR A 603 -3.00 -5.89 9.38
CA THR A 603 -1.84 -5.23 9.98
C THR A 603 -0.92 -6.22 10.69
N LEU A 604 -1.50 -7.19 11.41
CA LEU A 604 -0.75 -8.27 12.06
C LEU A 604 -0.06 -9.18 11.05
N VAL A 605 -0.73 -9.54 9.94
CA VAL A 605 -0.15 -10.37 8.87
C VAL A 605 1.04 -9.69 8.21
N VAL A 606 0.94 -8.40 7.90
CA VAL A 606 2.05 -7.58 7.36
C VAL A 606 3.23 -7.55 8.32
N ALA A 607 2.98 -7.40 9.62
CA ALA A 607 4.03 -7.48 10.62
C ALA A 607 4.60 -8.91 10.74
N ALA A 608 3.76 -9.93 10.77
CA ALA A 608 4.17 -11.33 10.95
C ALA A 608 5.06 -11.81 9.80
N MET A 609 4.75 -11.46 8.55
CA MET A 609 5.59 -11.82 7.41
C MET A 609 6.98 -11.17 7.45
N ALA A 610 7.10 -9.94 7.95
CA ALA A 610 8.40 -9.30 8.18
C ALA A 610 9.20 -9.99 9.31
N GLY A 611 8.50 -10.55 10.29
CA GLY A 611 9.10 -11.39 11.33
C GLY A 611 9.59 -12.72 10.78
N PHE A 612 8.80 -13.34 9.91
CA PHE A 612 9.18 -14.56 9.21
C PHE A 612 10.40 -14.36 8.31
N ASP A 613 10.50 -13.25 7.58
CA ASP A 613 11.70 -12.91 6.79
C ASP A 613 12.96 -12.80 7.66
N ARG A 614 12.84 -12.27 8.89
CA ARG A 614 13.93 -12.22 9.87
C ARG A 614 14.34 -13.61 10.35
N LEU A 615 13.37 -14.50 10.59
CA LEU A 615 13.65 -15.88 11.01
C LEU A 615 14.37 -16.65 9.88
N LEU A 616 13.92 -16.50 8.63
CA LEU A 616 14.60 -17.06 7.46
C LEU A 616 16.03 -16.53 7.33
N ALA A 617 16.24 -15.24 7.52
CA ALA A 617 17.59 -14.65 7.50
C ALA A 617 18.50 -15.22 8.58
N ARG A 618 17.95 -15.55 9.76
CA ARG A 618 18.72 -16.13 10.86
C ARG A 618 19.04 -17.60 10.61
N ALA A 619 18.11 -18.35 10.01
CA ALA A 619 18.35 -19.72 9.58
C ALA A 619 19.44 -19.83 8.49
N GLU A 620 19.58 -18.80 7.65
CA GLU A 620 20.64 -18.74 6.62
C GLU A 620 22.06 -18.59 7.18
N GLN A 621 22.21 -18.16 8.43
CA GLN A 621 23.49 -17.99 9.12
C GLN A 621 24.02 -19.31 9.71
N TRP A 622 23.23 -20.38 9.68
CA TRP A 622 23.70 -21.71 10.08
C TRP A 622 24.67 -22.30 9.04
N SER A 623 25.53 -23.23 9.47
CA SER A 623 26.59 -23.81 8.65
C SER A 623 26.08 -24.37 7.32
N TRP A 624 26.93 -24.48 6.30
CA TRP A 624 26.52 -24.84 4.93
C TRP A 624 25.71 -26.15 4.84
N THR A 625 26.03 -27.15 5.67
CA THR A 625 25.28 -28.41 5.79
C THR A 625 23.95 -28.24 6.51
N GLN A 626 23.82 -27.29 7.44
CA GLN A 626 22.59 -27.00 8.18
C GLN A 626 21.72 -25.91 7.52
N LYS A 627 22.26 -25.14 6.56
CA LYS A 627 21.58 -23.98 5.94
C LYS A 627 20.27 -24.35 5.26
N ARG A 628 20.26 -25.40 4.44
CA ARG A 628 19.05 -25.88 3.74
C ARG A 628 18.04 -26.47 4.73
N TRP A 629 18.50 -27.28 5.67
CA TRP A 629 17.64 -27.89 6.69
C TRP A 629 17.01 -26.85 7.62
N GLY A 630 17.74 -25.80 7.98
CA GLY A 630 17.24 -24.71 8.80
C GLY A 630 16.15 -23.89 8.10
N GLN A 631 16.34 -23.54 6.84
CA GLN A 631 15.31 -22.85 6.04
C GLN A 631 14.06 -23.73 5.88
N THR A 632 14.24 -25.01 5.54
CA THR A 632 13.13 -25.96 5.40
C THR A 632 12.37 -26.15 6.70
N ALA A 633 13.07 -26.27 7.84
CA ALA A 633 12.44 -26.39 9.15
C ALA A 633 11.64 -25.13 9.54
N VAL A 634 12.18 -23.94 9.27
CA VAL A 634 11.46 -22.67 9.52
C VAL A 634 10.22 -22.56 8.62
N ILE A 635 10.33 -22.93 7.35
CA ILE A 635 9.19 -22.95 6.42
C ILE A 635 8.12 -23.94 6.90
N LEU A 636 8.50 -25.19 7.20
CA LEU A 636 7.58 -26.22 7.66
C LEU A 636 6.89 -25.83 8.96
N LEU A 637 7.64 -25.29 9.93
CA LEU A 637 7.09 -24.79 11.18
C LEU A 637 6.05 -23.70 10.92
N PHE A 638 6.34 -22.73 10.05
CA PHE A 638 5.41 -21.64 9.76
C PHE A 638 4.15 -22.11 9.01
N VAL A 639 4.31 -23.04 8.05
CA VAL A 639 3.18 -23.71 7.37
C VAL A 639 2.29 -24.44 8.37
N LEU A 640 2.89 -25.24 9.26
CA LEU A 640 2.18 -25.96 10.31
C LEU A 640 1.42 -25.00 11.22
N LEU A 641 2.01 -23.86 11.59
CA LEU A 641 1.42 -22.90 12.52
C LEU A 641 0.30 -22.04 11.92
N ILE A 642 0.34 -21.81 10.61
CA ILE A 642 -0.75 -21.16 9.86
C ILE A 642 -1.88 -22.17 9.61
N GLY A 643 -1.55 -23.43 9.28
CA GLY A 643 -2.52 -24.46 8.91
C GLY A 643 -3.15 -25.25 10.07
N GLN A 644 -2.53 -25.27 11.25
CA GLN A 644 -2.87 -26.20 12.36
C GLN A 644 -4.34 -26.23 12.79
N HIS A 645 -5.05 -25.10 12.72
CA HIS A 645 -6.44 -25.04 13.20
C HIS A 645 -7.49 -25.26 12.08
N PHE A 646 -7.09 -25.21 10.80
CA PHE A 646 -8.04 -25.18 9.67
C PHE A 646 -7.85 -26.30 8.66
N TRP A 647 -6.70 -26.98 8.65
CA TRP A 647 -6.37 -27.93 7.58
C TRP A 647 -7.36 -29.10 7.46
N PRO A 648 -7.81 -29.76 8.55
CA PRO A 648 -8.76 -30.87 8.43
C PRO A 648 -10.10 -30.41 7.84
N SER A 649 -10.71 -29.38 8.43
CA SER A 649 -12.01 -28.86 8.01
C SER A 649 -11.97 -28.25 6.59
N ARG A 650 -10.88 -27.55 6.24
CA ARG A 650 -10.70 -26.97 4.90
C ARG A 650 -10.50 -28.04 3.83
N LEU A 651 -9.69 -29.06 4.09
CA LEU A 651 -9.48 -30.13 3.12
C LEU A 651 -10.74 -30.95 2.90
N ILE A 652 -11.49 -31.24 3.96
CA ILE A 652 -12.77 -31.95 3.87
C ILE A 652 -13.76 -31.11 3.05
N ALA A 653 -13.94 -29.84 3.38
CA ALA A 653 -14.84 -28.97 2.63
C ALA A 653 -14.42 -28.77 1.16
N LEU A 654 -13.11 -28.59 0.88
CA LEU A 654 -12.58 -28.50 -0.48
C LEU A 654 -12.79 -29.80 -1.29
N ALA A 655 -12.69 -30.95 -0.64
CA ALA A 655 -12.93 -32.25 -1.26
C ALA A 655 -14.43 -32.49 -1.51
N GLU A 656 -15.29 -32.00 -0.61
CA GLU A 656 -16.75 -32.09 -0.70
C GLU A 656 -17.37 -30.99 -1.59
N GLY A 657 -16.58 -30.02 -2.06
CA GLY A 657 -17.09 -28.87 -2.81
C GLY A 657 -17.91 -27.90 -1.95
N LYS A 658 -17.76 -27.97 -0.63
CA LYS A 658 -18.44 -27.11 0.35
C LYS A 658 -17.56 -25.95 0.79
N ALA A 659 -18.22 -24.95 1.35
CA ALA A 659 -17.59 -23.87 2.07
C ALA A 659 -16.83 -24.36 3.30
N SER A 660 -15.54 -24.05 3.42
CA SER A 660 -14.72 -24.50 4.56
C SER A 660 -15.08 -23.94 5.94
N PHE A 661 -16.10 -23.08 6.01
CA PHE A 661 -16.49 -22.34 7.21
C PHE A 661 -18.00 -22.32 7.44
N VAL A 662 -18.77 -23.00 6.59
CA VAL A 662 -20.16 -23.35 6.86
C VAL A 662 -20.11 -24.68 7.59
N THR A 663 -20.40 -24.66 8.89
CA THR A 663 -20.56 -25.86 9.71
C THR A 663 -22.00 -26.38 9.56
N GLU A 664 -22.25 -27.65 9.92
CA GLU A 664 -23.62 -28.20 10.00
C GLU A 664 -24.53 -27.39 10.94
N THR A 665 -23.93 -26.65 11.88
CA THR A 665 -24.60 -25.75 12.86
C THR A 665 -24.63 -24.29 12.45
N TYR A 666 -24.07 -23.93 11.29
CA TYR A 666 -24.24 -22.59 10.77
C TYR A 666 -25.76 -22.41 10.53
N PRO A 667 -26.37 -21.24 10.77
CA PRO A 667 -27.80 -21.07 10.52
C PRO A 667 -28.15 -21.08 9.01
N TYR A 668 -27.13 -21.08 8.13
CA TYR A 668 -27.25 -20.92 6.68
C TYR A 668 -26.57 -21.99 5.78
N PRO A 669 -26.36 -23.26 6.14
CA PRO A 669 -26.20 -24.28 5.13
C PRO A 669 -27.59 -24.61 4.62
N VAL A 670 -27.93 -24.06 3.47
CA VAL A 670 -28.94 -24.70 2.64
C VAL A 670 -28.23 -25.89 1.98
N ASP A 671 -28.53 -27.12 2.42
CA ASP A 671 -27.91 -28.34 1.90
C ASP A 671 -28.28 -28.61 0.42
N ASP A 672 -29.42 -28.08 -0.02
CA ASP A 672 -29.82 -27.97 -1.43
C ASP A 672 -30.28 -26.53 -1.74
N LEU A 673 -29.46 -25.78 -2.48
CA LEU A 673 -29.72 -24.38 -2.84
C LEU A 673 -31.04 -24.16 -3.59
N ALA A 674 -31.60 -25.21 -4.19
CA ALA A 674 -32.88 -25.14 -4.84
C ALA A 674 -34.04 -25.43 -3.87
N GLU A 675 -33.82 -26.04 -2.71
CA GLU A 675 -34.87 -26.46 -1.77
C GLU A 675 -35.73 -25.29 -1.25
N PRO A 676 -35.17 -24.15 -0.77
CA PRO A 676 -35.99 -23.01 -0.33
C PRO A 676 -36.77 -22.38 -1.49
N ARG A 677 -36.14 -22.33 -2.68
CA ARG A 677 -36.74 -21.77 -3.88
C ARG A 677 -37.86 -22.66 -4.41
N GLN A 678 -37.66 -23.97 -4.50
CA GLN A 678 -38.66 -24.94 -4.92
C GLN A 678 -39.81 -25.00 -3.94
N TYR A 679 -39.55 -24.86 -2.64
CA TYR A 679 -40.59 -24.76 -1.63
C TYR A 679 -41.39 -23.46 -1.76
N ALA A 680 -40.72 -22.33 -1.94
CA ALA A 680 -41.38 -21.04 -2.16
C ALA A 680 -42.16 -20.98 -3.49
N GLU A 681 -41.61 -21.53 -4.58
CA GLU A 681 -42.26 -21.63 -5.89
C GLU A 681 -43.46 -22.60 -5.83
N ALA A 682 -43.33 -23.76 -5.18
CA ALA A 682 -44.44 -24.69 -5.00
C ALA A 682 -45.58 -24.10 -4.13
N ILE A 683 -45.24 -23.27 -3.15
CA ILE A 683 -46.23 -22.54 -2.36
C ILE A 683 -46.85 -21.42 -3.19
N ALA A 684 -46.05 -20.61 -3.89
CA ALA A 684 -46.54 -19.53 -4.76
C ALA A 684 -47.48 -20.06 -5.86
N ASP A 685 -47.14 -21.18 -6.50
CA ASP A 685 -47.95 -21.82 -7.53
C ASP A 685 -49.25 -22.44 -6.97
N SER A 686 -49.32 -22.68 -5.65
CA SER A 686 -50.50 -23.22 -4.96
C SER A 686 -51.48 -22.14 -4.48
N LEU A 687 -51.11 -20.87 -4.59
CA LEU A 687 -51.87 -19.76 -4.05
C LEU A 687 -52.82 -19.13 -5.08
N PRO A 688 -53.95 -18.56 -4.63
CA PRO A 688 -54.83 -17.75 -5.47
C PRO A 688 -54.13 -16.52 -6.08
N ASP A 689 -54.63 -16.01 -7.21
CA ASP A 689 -54.05 -14.86 -7.93
C ASP A 689 -53.99 -13.55 -7.09
N ASP A 690 -54.75 -13.46 -6.00
CA ASP A 690 -54.81 -12.32 -5.07
C ASP A 690 -54.09 -12.56 -3.74
N ALA A 691 -53.41 -13.71 -3.59
CA ALA A 691 -52.70 -14.08 -2.37
C ALA A 691 -51.23 -13.61 -2.37
N PHE A 692 -50.67 -13.47 -1.17
CA PHE A 692 -49.29 -13.03 -0.96
C PHE A 692 -48.50 -14.04 -0.11
N VAL A 693 -47.25 -14.30 -0.51
CA VAL A 693 -46.29 -15.20 0.14
C VAL A 693 -45.31 -14.40 1.01
N MET A 694 -45.07 -14.84 2.26
CA MET A 694 -44.29 -14.07 3.26
C MET A 694 -42.95 -14.73 3.68
N LEU A 695 -41.83 -14.47 3.00
CA LEU A 695 -40.50 -15.11 3.23
C LEU A 695 -39.57 -14.36 4.25
N GLU A 696 -40.11 -13.70 5.28
CA GLU A 696 -39.46 -12.90 6.35
C GLU A 696 -38.15 -12.05 6.11
N TRP A 697 -38.24 -10.72 6.35
CA TRP A 697 -37.33 -9.97 7.26
C TRP A 697 -38.05 -8.75 7.89
N ARG A 698 -38.88 -9.05 8.89
CA ARG A 698 -39.43 -8.25 10.00
C ARG A 698 -40.12 -6.88 9.85
N THR A 699 -40.21 -6.17 8.72
CA THR A 699 -41.10 -4.96 8.65
C THR A 699 -41.70 -4.55 7.30
N LEU A 700 -41.35 -5.23 6.21
CA LEU A 700 -41.94 -4.96 4.89
C LEU A 700 -43.48 -5.12 4.83
N TYR A 701 -44.06 -5.86 5.77
CA TYR A 701 -45.44 -6.37 5.73
C TYR A 701 -46.51 -5.39 6.22
N ALA A 702 -46.22 -4.59 7.25
CA ALA A 702 -47.13 -3.53 7.70
C ALA A 702 -47.36 -2.48 6.58
N VAL A 703 -46.38 -2.29 5.70
CA VAL A 703 -46.43 -1.36 4.57
C VAL A 703 -47.36 -1.86 3.47
N PHE A 704 -47.22 -3.12 3.09
CA PHE A 704 -48.06 -3.74 2.06
C PHE A 704 -49.51 -3.76 2.49
N TYR A 705 -49.75 -4.06 3.77
CA TYR A 705 -51.04 -3.98 4.41
C TYR A 705 -51.67 -2.58 4.30
N VAL A 706 -50.95 -1.55 4.72
CA VAL A 706 -51.42 -0.16 4.67
C VAL A 706 -51.69 0.28 3.23
N THR A 707 -50.77 -0.05 2.32
CA THR A 707 -50.89 0.29 0.88
C THR A 707 -52.12 -0.38 0.24
N ALA A 708 -52.40 -1.64 0.57
CA ALA A 708 -53.56 -2.34 0.04
C ALA A 708 -54.89 -1.79 0.58
N VAL A 709 -54.93 -1.44 1.87
CA VAL A 709 -56.07 -0.77 2.51
C VAL A 709 -56.32 0.60 1.91
N GLU A 710 -55.28 1.43 1.73
CA GLU A 710 -55.40 2.76 1.12
C GLU A 710 -55.89 2.69 -0.34
N GLN A 711 -55.63 1.58 -1.03
CA GLN A 711 -56.11 1.31 -2.38
C GLN A 711 -57.48 0.59 -2.41
N GLY A 712 -58.13 0.39 -1.26
CA GLY A 712 -59.45 -0.23 -1.15
C GLY A 712 -59.48 -1.74 -1.45
N ARG A 713 -58.34 -2.43 -1.37
CA ARG A 713 -58.23 -3.88 -1.57
C ARG A 713 -58.38 -4.59 -0.22
N THR A 714 -59.45 -5.36 -0.07
CA THR A 714 -59.81 -6.07 1.19
C THR A 714 -59.98 -7.56 0.94
N GLY A 715 -59.74 -8.43 1.93
CA GLY A 715 -59.93 -9.89 1.79
C GLY A 715 -58.69 -10.68 1.36
N ILE A 716 -57.51 -10.11 1.56
CA ILE A 716 -56.23 -10.66 1.11
C ILE A 716 -55.87 -11.93 1.90
N GLU A 717 -55.46 -12.97 1.19
CA GLU A 717 -54.99 -14.24 1.76
C GLU A 717 -53.47 -14.24 1.93
N MET A 718 -53.00 -14.66 3.11
CA MET A 718 -51.58 -14.64 3.47
C MET A 718 -51.07 -16.05 3.79
N ALA A 719 -49.89 -16.38 3.26
CA ALA A 719 -49.20 -17.65 3.48
C ALA A 719 -47.79 -17.46 4.02
N GLU A 720 -47.44 -18.19 5.08
CA GLU A 720 -46.07 -18.28 5.59
C GLU A 720 -45.36 -19.49 4.96
N PRO A 721 -44.31 -19.29 4.16
CA PRO A 721 -43.65 -20.30 3.37
C PRO A 721 -42.39 -20.90 4.02
N THR A 722 -42.15 -20.73 5.33
CA THR A 722 -40.94 -21.28 5.97
C THR A 722 -41.23 -21.89 7.35
N PRO A 723 -40.90 -23.17 7.59
CA PRO A 723 -40.80 -23.73 8.93
C PRO A 723 -39.40 -23.44 9.47
N TYR A 724 -39.26 -22.49 10.40
CA TYR A 724 -38.02 -22.34 11.18
C TYR A 724 -37.77 -23.61 12.00
N ARG A 725 -37.00 -24.55 11.46
CA ARG A 725 -36.34 -25.60 12.23
C ARG A 725 -34.96 -25.08 12.63
N THR A 726 -34.85 -24.57 13.84
CA THR A 726 -33.55 -24.55 14.53
C THR A 726 -33.75 -24.86 16.00
N GLU A 727 -33.15 -25.99 16.40
CA GLU A 727 -32.78 -26.37 17.77
C GLU A 727 -33.76 -26.05 18.91
N GLY A 728 -34.82 -26.87 19.02
CA GLY A 728 -35.46 -27.15 20.31
C GLY A 728 -36.29 -26.03 20.96
N GLN A 729 -36.37 -24.83 20.38
CA GLN A 729 -37.38 -23.83 20.75
C GLN A 729 -38.11 -23.33 19.50
N VAL A 730 -39.42 -23.56 19.48
CA VAL A 730 -40.33 -22.99 18.49
C VAL A 730 -40.49 -21.51 18.83
N GLN A 731 -39.86 -20.61 18.05
CA GLN A 731 -40.34 -19.23 18.04
C GLN A 731 -41.75 -19.24 17.44
N PRO A 732 -42.70 -18.45 17.96
CA PRO A 732 -44.02 -18.37 17.36
C PRO A 732 -43.87 -17.91 15.90
N PRO A 733 -44.62 -18.49 14.94
CA PRO A 733 -44.66 -17.96 13.58
C PRO A 733 -44.91 -16.45 13.62
N LEU A 734 -44.33 -15.68 12.70
CA LEU A 734 -44.38 -14.20 12.76
C LEU A 734 -45.83 -13.68 12.91
N LEU A 735 -46.77 -14.38 12.28
CA LEU A 735 -48.22 -14.14 12.40
C LEU A 735 -48.75 -14.35 13.83
N ALA A 736 -48.28 -15.35 14.56
CA ALA A 736 -48.66 -15.57 15.97
C ALA A 736 -48.10 -14.49 16.89
N MET A 737 -46.92 -13.93 16.60
CA MET A 737 -46.40 -12.76 17.33
C MET A 737 -47.23 -11.50 17.04
N ILE A 738 -47.63 -11.28 15.78
CA ILE A 738 -48.53 -10.19 15.38
C ILE A 738 -49.90 -10.35 16.06
N GLU A 739 -50.47 -11.56 16.08
CA GLU A 739 -51.71 -11.87 16.81
C GLU A 739 -51.56 -11.59 18.31
N GLU A 740 -50.49 -12.08 18.95
CA GLU A 740 -50.24 -11.85 20.38
C GLU A 740 -50.10 -10.36 20.70
N ASP A 741 -49.37 -9.60 19.87
CA ASP A 741 -49.18 -8.17 20.09
C ASP A 741 -50.50 -7.41 19.88
N LEU A 742 -51.30 -7.76 18.87
CA LEU A 742 -52.66 -7.22 18.66
C LEU A 742 -53.61 -7.55 19.83
N GLU A 743 -53.63 -8.80 20.30
CA GLU A 743 -54.46 -9.25 21.43
C GLU A 743 -54.08 -8.57 22.74
N ASN A 744 -52.79 -8.27 22.93
CA ASN A 744 -52.28 -7.58 24.12
C ASN A 744 -52.32 -6.05 24.02
N GLY A 745 -52.93 -5.50 22.96
CA GLY A 745 -52.99 -4.04 22.73
C GLY A 745 -51.62 -3.39 22.55
N ARG A 746 -50.62 -4.18 22.14
CA ARG A 746 -49.29 -3.70 21.79
C ARG A 746 -49.33 -3.23 20.33
N PRO A 747 -48.81 -2.04 20.02
CA PRO A 747 -48.88 -1.51 18.67
C PRO A 747 -48.06 -2.36 17.70
N VAL A 748 -48.70 -2.87 16.65
CA VAL A 748 -48.02 -3.34 15.44
C VAL A 748 -47.70 -2.09 14.62
N PHE A 749 -46.46 -1.66 14.63
CA PHE A 749 -46.08 -0.32 14.17
C PHE A 749 -46.33 -0.12 12.66
N SER A 750 -46.96 1.02 12.35
CA SER A 750 -47.20 1.60 11.02
C SER A 750 -46.94 3.12 11.13
N ASP A 751 -46.61 3.76 10.00
CA ASP A 751 -46.17 5.17 9.88
C ASP A 751 -47.19 6.22 10.35
N ALA A 752 -48.42 5.79 10.63
CA ALA A 752 -49.39 6.56 11.39
C ALA A 752 -49.83 5.73 12.59
N ARG A 753 -50.19 6.42 13.69
CA ARG A 753 -50.80 5.78 14.87
C ARG A 753 -52.17 5.19 14.50
N TYR A 754 -52.16 4.08 13.78
CA TYR A 754 -53.33 3.26 13.55
C TYR A 754 -53.29 2.15 14.59
N ASP A 755 -54.23 2.20 15.52
CA ASP A 755 -54.58 1.03 16.30
C ASP A 755 -55.23 0.04 15.33
N LEU A 756 -54.43 -0.81 14.69
CA LEU A 756 -54.90 -1.76 13.68
C LEU A 756 -55.98 -2.69 14.26
N HIS A 757 -56.01 -2.89 15.58
CA HIS A 757 -57.04 -3.67 16.25
C HIS A 757 -58.42 -2.98 16.23
N GLN A 758 -58.48 -1.66 16.03
CA GLN A 758 -59.76 -0.94 15.91
C GLN A 758 -60.46 -1.22 14.58
N TYR A 759 -59.72 -1.53 13.51
CA TYR A 759 -60.25 -1.54 12.15
C TYR A 759 -60.30 -2.92 11.49
N PHE A 760 -59.64 -3.94 12.05
CA PHE A 760 -59.45 -5.22 11.35
C PHE A 760 -59.57 -6.46 12.25
N ASN A 761 -60.02 -7.57 11.66
CA ASN A 761 -60.02 -8.92 12.19
C ASN A 761 -59.03 -9.79 11.40
N LEU A 762 -58.13 -10.49 12.08
CA LEU A 762 -57.31 -11.55 11.51
C LEU A 762 -57.91 -12.91 11.88
N ARG A 763 -58.09 -13.80 10.91
CA ARG A 763 -58.64 -15.15 11.15
C ARG A 763 -57.85 -16.21 10.39
N ARG A 764 -57.45 -17.26 11.09
CA ARG A 764 -56.88 -18.46 10.48
C ARG A 764 -57.94 -19.27 9.73
N GLU A 765 -57.69 -19.56 8.45
CA GLU A 765 -58.53 -20.36 7.57
C GLU A 765 -58.09 -21.85 7.58
N ARG A 766 -58.99 -22.74 7.15
CA ARG A 766 -58.78 -24.20 7.24
C ARG A 766 -57.67 -24.75 6.33
N ASN A 767 -57.30 -24.00 5.29
CA ASN A 767 -56.24 -24.34 4.34
C ASN A 767 -54.84 -23.94 4.83
N GLY A 768 -54.72 -23.45 6.07
CA GLY A 768 -53.44 -23.01 6.63
C GLY A 768 -53.08 -21.56 6.31
N LEU A 769 -53.93 -20.86 5.53
CA LEU A 769 -53.81 -19.43 5.26
C LEU A 769 -54.44 -18.59 6.37
N PHE A 770 -54.08 -17.31 6.41
CA PHE A 770 -54.73 -16.33 7.27
C PHE A 770 -55.48 -15.33 6.39
N ARG A 771 -56.72 -14.99 6.79
CA ARG A 771 -57.57 -14.02 6.12
C ARG A 771 -57.73 -12.78 6.99
N LEU A 772 -57.48 -11.64 6.37
CA LEU A 772 -57.72 -10.34 6.96
C LEU A 772 -59.06 -9.76 6.48
N SER A 773 -59.87 -9.27 7.42
CA SER A 773 -61.15 -8.61 7.12
C SER A 773 -61.27 -7.30 7.90
N LEU A 774 -62.00 -6.32 7.36
CA LEU A 774 -62.38 -5.13 8.13
C LEU A 774 -63.31 -5.54 9.28
N ARG A 775 -63.12 -4.91 10.45
CA ARG A 775 -64.15 -4.85 11.49
C ARG A 775 -65.22 -3.87 11.01
N GLU A 776 -66.48 -4.32 10.97
CA GLU A 776 -67.63 -3.44 10.75
C GLU A 776 -67.81 -2.43 11.88
#